data_AF-A0A4P6EVZ2-F1
#
_entry.id   AF-A0A4P6EVZ2-F1
#
_cell.length_a   1.000
_cell.length_b   1.000
_cell.length_c   1.000
_cell.angle_alpha   90.00
_cell.angle_beta   90.00
_cell.angle_gamma   90.00
#
_symmetry.space_group_name_H-M   'P 1'
#
loop_
_entity.id
_entity.type
_entity.pdbx_description
1 polymer ?
#
loop_
_entity_poly.entity_id
_entity_poly.type
_entity_poly.pdbx_seq_one_letter_code
_entity_poly.pdbx_strand_id
1 'polypeptide(L)'
;MLMTVFGAVPLYVLLTGGSPSVLRAGLMTMLGLLAARMNKLKDGLHLIAAAAVLMLAWNPYYIEDVSFQLSFLVTAGLIVGVSPFRAALPQGTRWKGLYDLLAVTIVAQLISFPVSIYYFNQFHLLSLMANLVLVPFISFIVMPIGGGALILGAAWPLGGKVLALLSVYANDITFWLVHRMSSAEPLRTIWASPSFGWIALWYIVIGLLFWLLAAAASSRRAQAAFAHDEEETRPSDPSTGSGALFIKQASARPAAGKPYQALTAEGELVTPSVRQSLLAMEAGMAVFDQAAPSLAEYDISMLDEQTAARRRKLYNAGIATAAAAAAALLLWAYFPGGSRGEGQVDILDVGQGDSIFVQTASGKHILIDGGGTVTFRKAGEQWKERSDPFEVGKDVVAPLLMKRGVHQLDLLVITHLDTDHIGGLKAVLDTIPVKRILWNGSIKENQEAVRLLRQAIGRSIPLYAAQAGQQWQADGQTSLAVLWPLPPEEEEGSRTVPTINEQNGDSVVIALQLNGRSFLLPGDIGSQEEHLLLESLQNRPSGFLSQFGEKGGGEGGRRVDVLKLAHHGSKNSTSMEWLRYWHPAEAAASAGLHNSYGHPNEETLERLQEAGVEVRRTDLQGEIQFKTDGEGLFVRTVK
;
A
#
# COMPACT_ATOMS: atom_id res chain seq x y z
N MET A 1 -26.47 22.82 26.04
CA MET A 1 -26.02 22.09 24.83
C MET A 1 -24.50 21.94 24.78
N LEU A 2 -23.72 23.03 24.70
CA LEU A 2 -22.25 22.97 24.56
C LEU A 2 -21.54 22.15 25.66
N MET A 3 -21.91 22.36 26.92
CA MET A 3 -21.31 21.64 28.06
C MET A 3 -21.72 20.16 28.11
N THR A 4 -22.93 19.83 27.65
CA THR A 4 -23.41 18.45 27.53
C THR A 4 -22.60 17.68 26.50
N VAL A 5 -22.35 18.28 25.33
CA VAL A 5 -21.50 17.69 24.29
C VAL A 5 -20.05 17.56 24.79
N PHE A 6 -19.52 18.58 25.46
CA PHE A 6 -18.16 18.56 26.02
C PHE A 6 -17.95 17.40 27.01
N GLY A 7 -18.92 17.13 27.89
CA GLY A 7 -18.87 16.01 28.83
C GLY A 7 -19.08 14.63 28.17
N ALA A 8 -19.87 14.57 27.08
CA ALA A 8 -20.17 13.31 26.39
C ALA A 8 -19.01 12.81 25.51
N VAL A 9 -18.18 13.72 24.95
CA VAL A 9 -17.09 13.36 24.03
C VAL A 9 -16.04 12.43 24.65
N PRO A 10 -15.47 12.69 25.84
CA PRO A 10 -14.53 11.76 26.47
C PRO A 10 -15.12 10.37 26.73
N LEU A 11 -16.39 10.31 27.16
CA LEU A 11 -17.09 9.04 27.35
C LEU A 11 -17.22 8.26 26.03
N TYR A 12 -17.57 8.95 24.94
CA TYR A 12 -17.64 8.34 23.62
C TYR A 12 -16.27 7.83 23.13
N VAL A 13 -15.20 8.60 23.34
CA VAL A 13 -13.82 8.20 22.99
C VAL A 13 -13.41 6.93 23.74
N LEU A 14 -13.76 6.81 25.02
CA LEU A 14 -13.49 5.61 25.82
C LEU A 14 -14.32 4.41 25.35
N LEU A 15 -15.61 4.62 25.07
CA LEU A 15 -16.52 3.55 24.60
C LEU A 15 -16.12 2.96 23.24
N THR A 16 -15.46 3.74 22.40
CA THR A 16 -15.02 3.33 21.06
C THR A 16 -13.60 2.74 21.02
N GLY A 17 -12.97 2.55 22.19
CA GLY A 17 -11.65 1.92 22.30
C GLY A 17 -10.46 2.87 22.09
N GLY A 18 -10.70 4.19 21.94
CA GLY A 18 -9.63 5.19 22.00
C GLY A 18 -8.54 5.09 20.93
N SER A 19 -8.87 4.67 19.70
CA SER A 19 -7.88 4.68 18.60
C SER A 19 -7.36 6.10 18.33
N PRO A 20 -6.15 6.29 17.78
CA PRO A 20 -5.56 7.62 17.56
C PRO A 20 -6.45 8.55 16.73
N SER A 21 -7.16 8.02 15.74
CA SER A 21 -8.14 8.78 14.95
C SER A 21 -9.32 9.30 15.79
N VAL A 22 -9.83 8.48 16.72
CA VAL A 22 -10.95 8.87 17.58
C VAL A 22 -10.50 9.84 18.67
N LEU A 23 -9.31 9.62 19.25
CA LEU A 23 -8.69 10.55 20.20
C LEU A 23 -8.52 11.94 19.58
N ARG A 24 -7.98 12.02 18.35
CA ARG A 24 -7.86 13.29 17.62
C ARG A 24 -9.23 13.95 17.43
N ALA A 25 -10.23 13.23 16.92
CA ALA A 25 -11.55 13.78 16.67
C ALA A 25 -12.19 14.30 17.97
N GLY A 26 -12.04 13.56 19.08
CA GLY A 26 -12.48 13.97 20.41
C GLY A 26 -11.78 15.24 20.89
N LEU A 27 -10.45 15.27 20.84
CA LEU A 27 -9.65 16.44 21.24
C LEU A 27 -9.98 17.67 20.40
N MET A 28 -10.04 17.54 19.08
CA MET A 28 -10.42 18.64 18.18
C MET A 28 -11.82 19.17 18.49
N THR A 29 -12.77 18.27 18.79
CA THR A 29 -14.13 18.66 19.21
C THR A 29 -14.09 19.44 20.52
N MET A 30 -13.38 18.94 21.53
CA MET A 30 -13.25 19.61 22.83
C MET A 30 -12.59 20.97 22.71
N LEU A 31 -11.47 21.08 21.99
CA LEU A 31 -10.76 22.34 21.73
C LEU A 31 -11.64 23.32 20.94
N GLY A 32 -12.36 22.83 19.93
CA GLY A 32 -13.29 23.64 19.13
C GLY A 32 -14.49 24.15 19.94
N LEU A 33 -14.99 23.38 20.90
CA LEU A 33 -16.06 23.80 21.83
C LEU A 33 -15.53 24.83 22.85
N LEU A 34 -14.31 24.66 23.36
CA LEU A 34 -13.65 25.63 24.24
C LEU A 34 -13.42 26.95 23.52
N ALA A 35 -12.89 26.93 22.30
CA ALA A 35 -12.70 28.12 21.48
C ALA A 35 -14.04 28.83 21.18
N ALA A 36 -15.11 28.07 20.92
CA ALA A 36 -16.46 28.61 20.76
C ALA A 36 -16.94 29.35 22.00
N ARG A 37 -16.71 28.77 23.19
CA ARG A 37 -17.09 29.38 24.46
C ARG A 37 -16.31 30.66 24.73
N MET A 38 -15.07 30.74 24.25
CA MET A 38 -14.21 31.92 24.37
C MET A 38 -14.46 32.98 23.29
N ASN A 39 -15.47 32.83 22.43
CA ASN A 39 -15.73 33.69 21.27
C ASN A 39 -14.51 33.89 20.35
N LYS A 40 -13.59 32.93 20.30
CA LYS A 40 -12.44 32.97 19.40
C LYS A 40 -12.79 32.36 18.05
N LEU A 41 -12.32 32.99 16.97
CA LEU A 41 -12.41 32.43 15.61
C LEU A 41 -11.68 31.09 15.58
N LYS A 42 -12.36 30.07 15.05
CA LYS A 42 -11.85 28.71 14.99
C LYS A 42 -11.06 28.54 13.70
N ASP A 43 -9.74 28.61 13.79
CA ASP A 43 -8.91 28.10 12.72
C ASP A 43 -8.72 26.60 12.88
N GLY A 44 -9.21 25.83 11.89
CA GLY A 44 -9.09 24.38 11.86
C GLY A 44 -7.63 23.90 11.88
N LEU A 45 -6.71 24.67 11.30
CA LEU A 45 -5.27 24.35 11.29
C LEU A 45 -4.64 24.52 12.67
N HIS A 46 -5.05 25.54 13.44
CA HIS A 46 -4.60 25.67 14.84
C HIS A 46 -5.17 24.56 15.73
N LEU A 47 -6.42 24.14 15.50
CA LEU A 47 -7.03 23.04 16.26
C LEU A 47 -6.34 21.70 16.00
N ILE A 48 -6.00 21.40 14.74
CA ILE A 48 -5.29 20.17 14.42
C ILE A 48 -3.84 20.21 14.94
N ALA A 49 -3.14 21.35 14.85
CA ALA A 49 -1.79 21.50 15.40
C ALA A 49 -1.79 21.32 16.93
N ALA A 50 -2.73 21.95 17.64
CA ALA A 50 -2.88 21.78 19.08
C ALA A 50 -3.18 20.32 19.46
N ALA A 51 -4.08 19.65 18.73
CA ALA A 51 -4.37 18.24 18.96
C ALA A 51 -3.13 17.34 18.73
N ALA A 52 -2.34 17.61 17.68
CA ALA A 52 -1.11 16.86 17.40
C ALA A 52 -0.11 17.00 18.55
N VAL A 53 0.15 18.23 19.00
CA VAL A 53 1.08 18.51 20.11
C VAL A 53 0.64 17.81 21.38
N LEU A 54 -0.65 17.88 21.74
CA LEU A 54 -1.17 17.23 22.94
C LEU A 54 -1.04 15.70 22.87
N MET A 55 -1.34 15.10 21.71
CA MET A 55 -1.23 13.65 21.53
C MET A 55 0.23 13.18 21.56
N LEU A 56 1.14 13.88 20.88
CA LEU A 56 2.57 13.52 20.85
C LEU A 56 3.27 13.79 22.18
N ALA A 57 2.85 14.82 22.91
CA ALA A 57 3.33 15.05 24.28
C ALA A 57 2.90 13.93 25.23
N TRP A 58 1.73 13.30 24.99
CA TRP A 58 1.26 12.15 25.76
C TRP A 58 2.00 10.87 25.37
N ASN A 59 2.13 10.60 24.08
CA ASN A 59 2.84 9.43 23.57
C ASN A 59 3.56 9.76 22.25
N PRO A 60 4.89 9.87 22.24
CA PRO A 60 5.65 10.20 21.03
C PRO A 60 5.57 9.09 19.96
N TYR A 61 5.32 7.84 20.36
CA TYR A 61 5.20 6.72 19.41
C TYR A 61 3.97 6.81 18.50
N TYR A 62 3.02 7.71 18.78
CA TYR A 62 1.93 7.97 17.83
C TYR A 62 2.42 8.45 16.46
N ILE A 63 3.63 9.00 16.35
CA ILE A 63 4.18 9.40 15.05
C ILE A 63 4.40 8.20 14.12
N GLU A 64 4.62 7.00 14.66
CA GLU A 64 4.81 5.76 13.90
C GLU A 64 3.48 5.05 13.60
N ASP A 65 2.40 5.45 14.27
CA ASP A 65 1.08 4.86 14.09
C ASP A 65 0.42 5.33 12.79
N VAL A 66 0.05 4.37 11.95
CA VAL A 66 -0.58 4.62 10.65
C VAL A 66 -1.92 5.36 10.79
N SER A 67 -2.69 5.05 11.84
CA SER A 67 -3.98 5.71 12.08
C SER A 67 -3.77 7.18 12.44
N PHE A 68 -2.77 7.52 13.26
CA PHE A 68 -2.40 8.89 13.56
C PHE A 68 -2.00 9.63 12.27
N GLN A 69 -1.02 9.10 11.53
CA GLN A 69 -0.50 9.75 10.32
C GLN A 69 -1.61 10.05 9.30
N LEU A 70 -2.42 9.05 8.94
CA LEU A 70 -3.51 9.21 7.99
C LEU A 70 -4.57 10.21 8.48
N SER A 71 -4.96 10.15 9.76
CA SER A 71 -6.00 11.03 10.32
C SER A 71 -5.59 12.50 10.29
N PHE A 72 -4.34 12.80 10.66
CA PHE A 72 -3.82 14.16 10.68
C PHE A 72 -3.58 14.70 9.26
N LEU A 73 -2.93 13.92 8.40
CA LEU A 73 -2.67 14.32 7.00
C LEU A 73 -3.97 14.57 6.24
N VAL A 74 -4.91 13.62 6.28
CA VAL A 74 -6.20 13.76 5.58
C VAL A 74 -6.99 14.94 6.11
N THR A 75 -7.00 15.19 7.42
CA THR A 75 -7.74 16.34 7.97
C THR A 75 -7.13 17.66 7.57
N ALA A 76 -5.80 17.80 7.63
CA ALA A 76 -5.11 19.00 7.15
C ALA A 76 -5.34 19.22 5.65
N GLY A 77 -5.23 18.15 4.86
CA GLY A 77 -5.47 18.14 3.43
C GLY A 77 -6.92 18.51 3.06
N LEU A 78 -7.91 18.07 3.84
CA LEU A 78 -9.31 18.45 3.62
C LEU A 78 -9.55 19.94 3.91
N ILE A 79 -8.96 20.49 4.98
CA ILE A 79 -9.09 21.91 5.35
C ILE A 79 -8.50 22.80 4.24
N VAL A 80 -7.34 22.44 3.70
CA VAL A 80 -6.64 23.24 2.68
C VAL A 80 -7.18 22.98 1.27
N GLY A 81 -7.48 21.73 0.93
CA GLY A 81 -7.68 21.28 -0.45
C GLY A 81 -9.13 21.29 -0.94
N VAL A 82 -10.13 21.11 -0.06
CA VAL A 82 -11.53 20.96 -0.51
C VAL A 82 -12.08 22.24 -1.11
N SER A 83 -11.85 23.39 -0.47
CA SER A 83 -12.31 24.69 -0.95
C SER A 83 -11.78 25.06 -2.35
N PRO A 84 -10.45 25.02 -2.62
CA PRO A 84 -9.93 25.33 -3.94
C PRO A 84 -10.33 24.30 -4.99
N PHE A 85 -10.38 23.01 -4.64
CA PHE A 85 -10.82 21.97 -5.56
C PHE A 85 -12.29 22.13 -5.95
N ARG A 86 -13.17 22.43 -4.99
CA ARG A 86 -14.59 22.66 -5.23
C ARG A 86 -14.85 23.88 -6.11
N ALA A 87 -14.01 24.91 -6.00
CA ALA A 87 -14.10 26.11 -6.83
C ALA A 87 -13.79 25.85 -8.31
N ALA A 88 -13.06 24.78 -8.63
CA ALA A 88 -12.78 24.35 -10.00
C ALA A 88 -13.91 23.53 -10.63
N LEU A 89 -14.79 22.92 -9.83
CA LEU A 89 -15.95 22.17 -10.28
C LEU A 89 -17.13 23.09 -10.68
N PRO A 90 -18.11 22.60 -11.48
CA PRO A 90 -19.30 23.38 -11.83
C PRO A 90 -20.04 23.92 -10.59
N GLN A 91 -20.43 25.19 -10.63
CA GLN A 91 -21.10 25.86 -9.50
C GLN A 91 -22.64 25.87 -9.58
N GLY A 92 -23.21 25.15 -10.56
CA GLY A 92 -24.66 25.04 -10.73
C GLY A 92 -25.37 24.42 -9.52
N THR A 93 -26.60 24.86 -9.25
CA THR A 93 -27.41 24.44 -8.09
C THR A 93 -27.92 23.00 -8.18
N ARG A 94 -28.13 22.47 -9.39
CA ARG A 94 -28.75 21.15 -9.62
C ARG A 94 -27.98 19.97 -9.03
N TRP A 95 -26.66 20.09 -8.87
CA TRP A 95 -25.79 18.99 -8.39
C TRP A 95 -24.78 19.43 -7.32
N LYS A 96 -25.08 20.52 -6.61
CA LYS A 96 -24.16 21.11 -5.62
C LYS A 96 -23.67 20.07 -4.60
N GLY A 97 -24.58 19.32 -3.98
CA GLY A 97 -24.24 18.32 -2.98
C GLY A 97 -23.37 17.17 -3.53
N LEU A 98 -23.59 16.76 -4.78
CA LEU A 98 -22.76 15.75 -5.43
C LEU A 98 -21.33 16.26 -5.63
N TYR A 99 -21.15 17.50 -6.09
CA TYR A 99 -19.83 18.09 -6.27
C TYR A 99 -19.10 18.34 -4.95
N ASP A 100 -19.83 18.68 -3.88
CA ASP A 100 -19.25 18.82 -2.54
C ASP A 100 -18.73 17.46 -2.03
N LEU A 101 -19.52 16.40 -2.19
CA LEU A 101 -19.09 15.03 -1.85
C LEU A 101 -17.88 14.59 -2.69
N LEU A 102 -17.91 14.82 -4.00
CA LEU A 102 -16.79 14.48 -4.90
C LEU A 102 -15.51 15.22 -4.50
N ALA A 103 -15.60 16.51 -4.16
CA ALA A 103 -14.44 17.29 -3.73
C ALA A 103 -13.82 16.73 -2.44
N VAL A 104 -14.64 16.40 -1.43
CA VAL A 104 -14.17 15.78 -0.19
C VAL A 104 -13.51 14.44 -0.47
N THR A 105 -14.14 13.57 -1.25
CA THR A 105 -13.62 12.22 -1.51
C THR A 105 -12.33 12.25 -2.32
N ILE A 106 -12.24 13.07 -3.37
CA ILE A 106 -11.03 13.16 -4.21
C ILE A 106 -9.87 13.77 -3.42
N VAL A 107 -10.10 14.84 -2.67
CA VAL A 107 -9.04 15.47 -1.85
C VAL A 107 -8.56 14.52 -0.76
N ALA A 108 -9.47 13.85 -0.05
CA ALA A 108 -9.09 12.82 0.92
C ALA A 108 -8.22 11.74 0.27
N GLN A 109 -8.58 11.29 -0.94
CA GLN A 109 -7.85 10.26 -1.64
C GLN A 109 -6.47 10.70 -2.12
N LEU A 110 -6.32 11.91 -2.67
CA LEU A 110 -5.03 12.45 -3.10
C LEU A 110 -4.05 12.57 -1.92
N ILE A 111 -4.56 12.83 -0.72
CA ILE A 111 -3.76 13.03 0.48
C ILE A 111 -3.44 11.71 1.19
N SER A 112 -4.38 10.77 1.26
CA SER A 112 -4.16 9.46 1.87
C SER A 112 -3.33 8.53 1.00
N PHE A 113 -3.43 8.66 -0.33
CA PHE A 113 -2.86 7.70 -1.29
C PHE A 113 -1.38 7.36 -1.05
N PRO A 114 -0.43 8.32 -0.94
CA PRO A 114 0.99 8.00 -0.73
C PRO A 114 1.26 7.15 0.50
N VAL A 115 0.59 7.47 1.62
CA VAL A 115 0.73 6.76 2.88
C VAL A 115 0.05 5.40 2.80
N SER A 116 -1.11 5.31 2.14
CA SER A 116 -1.79 4.03 1.91
C SER A 116 -0.94 3.05 1.10
N ILE A 117 -0.33 3.50 -0.02
CA ILE A 117 0.53 2.60 -0.82
C ILE A 117 1.86 2.29 -0.12
N TYR A 118 2.34 3.16 0.78
CA TYR A 118 3.55 2.90 1.57
C TYR A 118 3.37 1.77 2.59
N TYR A 119 2.23 1.75 3.30
CA TYR A 119 1.96 0.76 4.34
C TYR A 119 1.27 -0.50 3.84
N PHE A 120 0.40 -0.40 2.83
CA PHE A 120 -0.45 -1.51 2.40
C PHE A 120 -0.06 -2.07 1.03
N ASN A 121 0.73 -1.36 0.22
CA ASN A 121 1.14 -1.75 -1.13
C ASN A 121 -0.01 -2.15 -2.08
N GLN A 122 -1.24 -1.81 -1.72
CA GLN A 122 -2.44 -2.06 -2.49
C GLN A 122 -3.39 -0.87 -2.40
N PHE A 123 -4.10 -0.64 -3.49
CA PHE A 123 -5.12 0.38 -3.57
C PHE A 123 -6.34 -0.15 -4.32
N HIS A 124 -7.50 -0.15 -3.67
CA HIS A 124 -8.77 -0.55 -4.29
C HIS A 124 -9.43 0.66 -4.93
N LEU A 125 -9.55 0.67 -6.26
CA LEU A 125 -10.16 1.79 -6.99
C LEU A 125 -11.66 1.95 -6.63
N LEU A 126 -12.30 0.84 -6.27
CA LEU A 126 -13.69 0.80 -5.84
C LEU A 126 -13.89 1.45 -4.46
N SER A 127 -12.83 1.72 -3.68
CA SER A 127 -12.93 2.43 -2.40
C SER A 127 -13.56 3.81 -2.53
N LEU A 128 -13.33 4.51 -3.65
CA LEU A 128 -13.92 5.82 -3.92
C LEU A 128 -15.45 5.76 -3.96
N MET A 129 -15.97 4.76 -4.69
CA MET A 129 -17.40 4.51 -4.81
C MET A 129 -17.98 3.91 -3.53
N ALA A 130 -17.22 3.03 -2.86
CA ALA A 130 -17.59 2.45 -1.57
C ALA A 130 -17.82 3.54 -0.54
N ASN A 131 -16.88 4.47 -0.41
CA ASN A 131 -16.96 5.55 0.58
C ASN A 131 -18.14 6.48 0.32
N LEU A 132 -18.52 6.70 -0.95
CA LEU A 132 -19.68 7.52 -1.30
C LEU A 132 -21.01 6.91 -0.84
N VAL A 133 -21.09 5.57 -0.76
CA VAL A 133 -22.32 4.85 -0.37
C VAL A 133 -22.28 4.44 1.10
N LEU A 134 -21.18 3.81 1.53
CA LEU A 134 -21.00 3.25 2.86
C LEU A 134 -20.91 4.31 3.94
N VAL A 135 -20.21 5.43 3.71
CA VAL A 135 -20.05 6.46 4.75
C VAL A 135 -21.40 7.08 5.13
N PRO A 136 -22.25 7.54 4.17
CA PRO A 136 -23.59 8.00 4.51
C PRO A 136 -24.46 6.90 5.13
N PHE A 137 -24.41 5.67 4.60
CA PHE A 137 -25.19 4.56 5.13
C PHE A 137 -24.85 4.25 6.59
N ILE A 138 -23.56 4.11 6.91
CA ILE A 138 -23.10 3.86 8.28
C ILE A 138 -23.43 5.07 9.18
N SER A 139 -23.21 6.29 8.72
CA SER A 139 -23.37 7.50 9.54
C SER A 139 -24.82 7.87 9.83
N PHE A 140 -25.73 7.70 8.85
CA PHE A 140 -27.12 8.13 8.97
C PHE A 140 -28.10 7.01 9.31
N ILE A 141 -27.71 5.74 9.13
CA ILE A 141 -28.58 4.59 9.38
C ILE A 141 -28.02 3.73 10.51
N VAL A 142 -26.84 3.14 10.32
CA VAL A 142 -26.27 2.17 11.28
C VAL A 142 -25.98 2.81 12.64
N MET A 143 -25.24 3.92 12.65
CA MET A 143 -24.82 4.60 13.89
C MET A 143 -26.02 5.11 14.73
N PRO A 144 -27.03 5.79 14.15
CA PRO A 144 -28.22 6.19 14.92
C PRO A 144 -29.03 5.01 15.46
N ILE A 145 -29.20 3.93 14.69
CA ILE A 145 -29.91 2.73 15.13
C ILE A 145 -29.14 2.06 16.27
N GLY A 146 -27.82 1.91 16.14
CA GLY A 146 -26.95 1.33 17.17
C GLY A 146 -26.92 2.16 18.46
N GLY A 147 -26.74 3.48 18.35
CA GLY A 147 -26.81 4.40 19.48
C GLY A 147 -28.19 4.41 20.15
N GLY A 148 -29.25 4.40 19.35
CA GLY A 148 -30.63 4.27 19.82
C GLY A 148 -30.88 2.93 20.52
N ALA A 149 -30.33 1.82 20.02
CA ALA A 149 -30.40 0.51 20.66
C ALA A 149 -29.71 0.50 22.03
N LEU A 150 -28.57 1.19 22.17
CA LEU A 150 -27.85 1.28 23.43
C LEU A 150 -28.61 2.11 24.48
N ILE A 151 -29.15 3.26 24.08
CA ILE A 151 -29.96 4.13 24.97
C ILE A 151 -31.27 3.44 25.34
N LEU A 152 -31.99 2.91 24.34
CA LEU A 152 -33.27 2.24 24.56
C LEU A 152 -33.09 0.94 25.33
N GLY A 153 -32.01 0.19 25.10
CA GLY A 153 -31.70 -1.04 25.83
C GLY A 153 -31.49 -0.81 27.33
N ALA A 154 -30.96 0.35 27.72
CA ALA A 154 -30.82 0.73 29.12
C ALA A 154 -32.17 0.98 29.81
N ALA A 155 -33.17 1.50 29.08
CA ALA A 155 -34.50 1.80 29.62
C ALA A 155 -35.53 0.66 29.42
N TRP A 156 -35.46 -0.02 28.28
CA TRP A 156 -36.36 -1.08 27.84
C TRP A 156 -35.58 -2.14 27.05
N PRO A 157 -35.14 -3.23 27.71
CA PRO A 157 -34.29 -4.25 27.09
C PRO A 157 -34.89 -4.91 25.84
N LEU A 158 -36.22 -5.09 25.79
CA LEU A 158 -36.88 -5.70 24.63
C LEU A 158 -36.88 -4.76 23.41
N GLY A 159 -37.18 -3.47 23.62
CA GLY A 159 -37.11 -2.45 22.56
C GLY A 159 -35.68 -2.25 22.05
N GLY A 160 -34.70 -2.24 22.97
CA GLY A 160 -33.28 -2.21 22.61
C GLY A 160 -32.86 -3.40 21.76
N LYS A 161 -33.33 -4.62 22.07
CA LYS A 161 -33.06 -5.82 21.26
C LYS A 161 -33.59 -5.71 19.83
N VAL A 162 -34.79 -5.15 19.64
CA VAL A 162 -35.36 -4.96 18.29
C VAL A 162 -34.50 -4.01 17.46
N LEU A 163 -34.12 -2.85 18.02
CA LEU A 163 -33.21 -1.91 17.34
C LEU A 163 -31.82 -2.52 17.10
N ALA A 164 -31.29 -3.28 18.06
CA ALA A 164 -30.02 -3.97 17.90
C ALA A 164 -30.05 -4.97 16.73
N LEU A 165 -31.15 -5.71 16.57
CA LEU A 165 -31.32 -6.66 15.46
C LEU A 165 -31.37 -5.95 14.09
N LEU A 166 -32.02 -4.78 14.02
CA LEU A 166 -31.99 -3.94 12.83
C LEU A 166 -30.57 -3.43 12.53
N SER A 167 -29.80 -3.06 13.56
CA SER A 167 -28.39 -2.66 13.42
C SER A 167 -27.52 -3.82 12.90
N VAL A 168 -27.72 -5.04 13.42
CA VAL A 168 -27.01 -6.25 12.96
C VAL A 168 -27.30 -6.48 11.47
N TYR A 169 -28.57 -6.45 11.06
CA TYR A 169 -28.93 -6.63 9.66
C TYR A 169 -28.32 -5.56 8.74
N ALA A 170 -28.32 -4.29 9.17
CA ALA A 170 -27.68 -3.21 8.42
C ALA A 170 -26.14 -3.39 8.32
N ASN A 171 -25.50 -3.89 9.37
CA ASN A 171 -24.09 -4.26 9.35
C ASN A 171 -23.81 -5.45 8.43
N ASP A 172 -24.66 -6.48 8.42
CA ASP A 172 -24.52 -7.64 7.54
C ASP A 172 -24.60 -7.23 6.07
N ILE A 173 -25.50 -6.30 5.71
CA ILE A 173 -25.55 -5.70 4.38
C ILE A 173 -24.23 -4.99 4.05
N THR A 174 -23.68 -4.24 5.01
CA THR A 174 -22.41 -3.53 4.86
C THR A 174 -21.27 -4.52 4.61
N PHE A 175 -21.14 -5.57 5.42
CA PHE A 175 -20.12 -6.60 5.27
C PHE A 175 -20.27 -7.38 3.96
N TRP A 176 -21.50 -7.72 3.58
CA TRP A 176 -21.78 -8.36 2.29
C TRP A 176 -21.31 -7.49 1.13
N LEU A 177 -21.63 -6.19 1.15
CA LEU A 177 -21.21 -5.27 0.10
C LEU A 177 -19.69 -5.15 0.05
N VAL A 178 -19.04 -4.94 1.20
CA VAL A 178 -17.58 -4.87 1.30
C VAL A 178 -16.91 -6.15 0.78
N HIS A 179 -17.45 -7.33 1.12
CA HIS A 179 -16.92 -8.61 0.67
C HIS A 179 -17.09 -8.80 -0.85
N ARG A 180 -18.23 -8.39 -1.42
CA ARG A 180 -18.46 -8.42 -2.88
C ARG A 180 -17.55 -7.44 -3.62
N MET A 181 -17.24 -6.31 -2.99
CA MET A 181 -16.32 -5.31 -3.53
C MET A 181 -14.86 -5.77 -3.42
N SER A 182 -14.48 -6.47 -2.34
CA SER A 182 -13.12 -6.97 -2.16
C SER A 182 -12.82 -8.17 -3.06
N SER A 183 -13.82 -8.97 -3.42
CA SER A 183 -13.68 -10.10 -4.35
C SER A 183 -13.59 -9.68 -5.82
N ALA A 184 -13.82 -8.41 -6.14
CA ALA A 184 -13.61 -7.86 -7.47
C ALA A 184 -12.11 -7.60 -7.72
N GLU A 185 -11.36 -8.69 -7.96
CA GLU A 185 -9.91 -8.69 -8.22
C GLU A 185 -9.41 -7.65 -9.24
N PRO A 186 -10.11 -7.37 -10.38
CA PRO A 186 -9.58 -6.47 -11.41
C PRO A 186 -9.40 -5.01 -10.98
N LEU A 187 -10.01 -4.60 -9.87
CA LEU A 187 -9.99 -3.21 -9.38
C LEU A 187 -9.03 -3.00 -8.21
N ARG A 188 -8.36 -4.06 -7.75
CA ARG A 188 -7.27 -3.97 -6.80
C ARG A 188 -5.97 -3.74 -7.58
N THR A 189 -5.33 -2.61 -7.30
CA THR A 189 -4.03 -2.27 -7.87
C THR A 189 -2.94 -2.50 -6.84
N ILE A 190 -1.82 -3.09 -7.24
CA ILE A 190 -0.65 -3.29 -6.39
C ILE A 190 0.33 -2.13 -6.67
N TRP A 191 1.05 -1.67 -5.65
CA TRP A 191 1.96 -0.54 -5.76
C TRP A 191 3.25 -0.86 -5.01
N ALA A 192 4.40 -0.65 -5.66
CA ALA A 192 5.68 -0.70 -4.96
C ALA A 192 5.71 0.34 -3.84
N SER A 193 6.48 0.07 -2.78
CA SER A 193 6.60 1.05 -1.69
C SER A 193 7.31 2.30 -2.23
N PRO A 194 6.66 3.47 -2.22
CA PRO A 194 7.29 4.70 -2.65
C PRO A 194 8.42 5.08 -1.69
N SER A 195 9.47 5.70 -2.24
CA SER A 195 10.51 6.31 -1.43
C SER A 195 9.98 7.54 -0.70
N PHE A 196 10.59 7.91 0.42
CA PHE A 196 10.27 9.15 1.13
C PHE A 196 10.40 10.38 0.21
N GLY A 197 11.37 10.38 -0.71
CA GLY A 197 11.54 11.44 -1.71
C GLY A 197 10.34 11.55 -2.66
N TRP A 198 9.78 10.41 -3.10
CA TRP A 198 8.56 10.42 -3.91
C TRP A 198 7.35 10.93 -3.13
N ILE A 199 7.17 10.49 -1.88
CA ILE A 199 6.08 10.95 -1.01
C ILE A 199 6.16 12.47 -0.80
N ALA A 200 7.35 13.00 -0.51
CA ALA A 200 7.56 14.44 -0.35
C ALA A 200 7.24 15.20 -1.65
N LEU A 201 7.74 14.72 -2.80
CA LEU A 201 7.49 15.33 -4.09
C LEU A 201 6.00 15.32 -4.45
N TRP A 202 5.29 14.22 -4.14
CA TRP A 202 3.84 14.15 -4.31
C TRP A 202 3.12 15.24 -3.53
N TYR A 203 3.41 15.39 -2.23
CA TYR A 203 2.76 16.43 -1.42
C TYR A 203 3.11 17.85 -1.88
N ILE A 204 4.33 18.09 -2.38
CA ILE A 204 4.71 19.37 -2.99
C ILE A 204 3.86 19.65 -4.24
N VAL A 205 3.73 18.67 -5.15
CA VAL A 205 2.96 18.82 -6.39
C VAL A 205 1.47 19.03 -6.09
N ILE A 206 0.90 18.27 -5.16
CA ILE A 206 -0.51 18.43 -4.75
C ILE A 206 -0.73 19.76 -4.02
N GLY A 207 0.20 20.19 -3.16
CA GLY A 207 0.16 21.49 -2.52
C GLY A 207 0.19 22.64 -3.52
N LEU A 208 1.08 22.57 -4.52
CA LEU A 208 1.15 23.53 -5.62
C LEU A 208 -0.15 23.54 -6.44
N LEU A 209 -0.71 22.37 -6.73
CA LEU A 209 -1.98 22.25 -7.43
C LEU A 209 -3.11 22.94 -6.67
N PHE A 210 -3.25 22.71 -5.36
CA PHE A 210 -4.26 23.38 -4.54
C PHE A 210 -4.06 24.90 -4.47
N TRP A 211 -2.82 25.36 -4.36
CA TRP A 211 -2.49 26.79 -4.39
C TRP A 211 -2.88 27.43 -5.72
N LEU A 212 -2.54 26.79 -6.85
CA LEU A 212 -2.91 27.28 -8.18
C LEU A 212 -4.43 27.30 -8.40
N LEU A 213 -5.15 26.29 -7.91
CA LEU A 213 -6.61 26.26 -7.94
C LEU A 213 -7.22 27.39 -7.10
N ALA A 214 -6.67 27.67 -5.92
CA ALA A 214 -7.08 28.79 -5.07
C ALA A 214 -6.83 30.15 -5.75
N ALA A 215 -5.64 30.33 -6.36
CA ALA A 215 -5.26 31.54 -7.08
C ALA A 215 -6.13 31.77 -8.33
N ALA A 216 -6.46 30.71 -9.07
CA ALA A 216 -7.37 30.78 -10.20
C ALA A 216 -8.79 31.14 -9.76
N ALA A 217 -9.27 30.57 -8.65
CA ALA A 217 -10.61 30.84 -8.12
C ALA A 217 -10.76 32.27 -7.61
N SER A 218 -9.78 32.79 -6.86
CA SER A 218 -9.76 34.18 -6.39
C SER A 218 -9.73 35.18 -7.55
N SER A 219 -8.91 34.91 -8.58
CA SER A 219 -8.87 35.74 -9.80
C SER A 219 -10.21 35.81 -10.52
N ARG A 220 -10.95 34.69 -10.61
CA ARG A 220 -12.30 34.66 -11.21
C ARG A 220 -13.32 35.45 -10.39
N ARG A 221 -13.27 35.36 -9.06
CA ARG A 221 -14.17 36.11 -8.17
C ARG A 221 -13.94 37.61 -8.24
N ALA A 222 -12.68 38.04 -8.27
CA ALA A 222 -12.34 39.45 -8.44
C ALA A 222 -12.94 40.00 -9.76
N GLN A 223 -12.75 39.31 -10.88
CA GLN A 223 -13.32 39.71 -12.18
C GLN A 223 -14.86 39.75 -12.19
N ALA A 224 -15.51 38.77 -11.58
CA ALA A 224 -16.98 38.74 -11.50
C ALA A 224 -17.53 39.91 -10.65
N ALA A 225 -16.81 40.31 -9.60
CA ALA A 225 -17.17 41.50 -8.82
C ALA A 225 -17.01 42.79 -9.66
N PHE A 226 -15.93 42.92 -10.43
CA PHE A 226 -15.74 44.06 -11.34
C PHE A 226 -16.80 44.15 -12.44
N ALA A 227 -17.13 43.02 -13.09
CA ALA A 227 -18.14 43.02 -14.16
C ALA A 227 -19.52 43.42 -13.64
N HIS A 228 -19.85 43.07 -12.39
CA HIS A 228 -21.08 43.48 -11.73
C HIS A 228 -21.08 44.98 -11.38
N ASP A 229 -19.96 45.50 -10.88
CA ASP A 229 -19.81 46.93 -10.57
C ASP A 229 -19.85 47.81 -11.85
N GLU A 230 -19.27 47.37 -12.97
CA GLU A 230 -19.38 48.06 -14.27
C GLU A 230 -20.82 48.06 -14.81
N GLU A 231 -21.57 46.97 -14.61
CA GLU A 231 -22.97 46.87 -15.06
C GLU A 231 -23.90 47.77 -14.22
N GLU A 232 -23.62 47.94 -12.92
CA GLU A 232 -24.33 48.88 -12.03
C GLU A 232 -23.96 50.36 -12.26
N THR A 233 -22.77 50.64 -12.80
CA THR A 233 -22.27 52.02 -13.03
C THR A 233 -22.44 52.52 -14.46
N ARG A 234 -22.99 51.71 -15.38
CA ARG A 234 -23.41 52.20 -16.70
C ARG A 234 -24.47 53.29 -16.52
N PRO A 235 -24.33 54.47 -17.16
CA PRO A 235 -25.37 55.49 -17.13
C PRO A 235 -26.67 54.88 -17.65
N SER A 236 -27.75 54.96 -16.87
CA SER A 236 -29.07 54.60 -17.35
C SER A 236 -29.41 55.49 -18.55
N ASP A 237 -29.71 54.86 -19.68
CA ASP A 237 -30.23 55.55 -20.86
C ASP A 237 -31.50 56.32 -20.45
N PRO A 238 -31.57 57.66 -20.63
CA PRO A 238 -32.74 58.45 -20.26
C PRO A 238 -34.01 58.11 -21.06
N SER A 239 -33.94 57.22 -22.06
CA SER A 239 -35.04 56.97 -23.01
C SER A 239 -36.07 55.92 -22.60
N THR A 240 -35.91 55.20 -21.48
CA THR A 240 -36.91 54.23 -21.01
C THR A 240 -37.51 54.61 -19.65
N GLY A 241 -38.58 55.40 -19.70
CA GLY A 241 -39.46 55.60 -18.56
C GLY A 241 -40.33 54.37 -18.29
N SER A 242 -40.15 53.72 -17.15
CA SER A 242 -41.23 53.17 -16.32
C SER A 242 -40.65 52.71 -14.99
N GLY A 243 -41.16 53.29 -13.89
CA GLY A 243 -40.72 52.97 -12.55
C GLY A 243 -41.16 51.59 -12.09
N ALA A 244 -40.26 50.88 -11.41
CA ALA A 244 -40.61 49.88 -10.42
C ALA A 244 -39.57 49.91 -9.30
N LEU A 245 -40.03 50.43 -8.17
CA LEU A 245 -39.36 50.55 -6.88
C LEU A 245 -39.01 49.14 -6.36
N PHE A 246 -37.73 48.81 -6.20
CA PHE A 246 -37.31 47.73 -5.29
C PHE A 246 -36.20 48.26 -4.37
N ILE A 247 -36.62 48.77 -3.22
CA ILE A 247 -35.74 49.06 -2.09
C ILE A 247 -35.33 47.71 -1.47
N LYS A 248 -34.06 47.35 -1.61
CA LYS A 248 -33.40 46.38 -0.72
C LYS A 248 -32.36 47.15 0.08
N GLN A 249 -32.59 47.27 1.38
CA GLN A 249 -31.70 47.93 2.34
C GLN A 249 -30.28 47.37 2.24
N ALA A 250 -29.35 48.18 1.72
CA ALA A 250 -27.92 48.03 1.96
C ALA A 250 -27.56 48.76 3.25
N SER A 251 -27.02 48.00 4.19
CA SER A 251 -26.43 48.47 5.44
C SER A 251 -25.35 49.53 5.19
N ALA A 252 -25.43 50.63 5.92
CA ALA A 252 -24.54 51.78 5.85
C ALA A 252 -23.05 51.43 5.95
N ARG A 253 -22.25 51.93 5.00
CA ARG A 253 -20.82 52.21 5.19
C ARG A 253 -20.70 53.57 5.90
N PRO A 254 -19.90 53.74 6.96
CA PRO A 254 -19.52 55.06 7.42
C PRO A 254 -18.42 55.62 6.52
N ALA A 255 -18.60 56.88 6.13
CA ALA A 255 -17.66 57.67 5.35
C ALA A 255 -16.33 57.86 6.09
N ALA A 256 -15.24 57.85 5.31
CA ALA A 256 -13.90 58.15 5.75
C ALA A 256 -13.76 59.61 6.22
N GLY A 257 -12.98 59.81 7.29
CA GLY A 257 -12.31 61.08 7.57
C GLY A 257 -12.76 61.83 8.82
N LYS A 258 -12.30 61.40 10.01
CA LYS A 258 -11.94 62.27 11.15
C LYS A 258 -10.88 61.57 12.04
N PRO A 259 -9.88 62.28 12.58
CA PRO A 259 -8.88 61.68 13.47
C PRO A 259 -9.52 61.40 14.84
N TYR A 260 -9.47 60.15 15.29
CA TYR A 260 -9.90 59.78 16.64
C TYR A 260 -8.86 60.26 17.67
N GLN A 261 -9.23 61.26 18.45
CA GLN A 261 -8.65 61.49 19.77
C GLN A 261 -9.15 60.39 20.71
N ALA A 262 -8.23 59.67 21.35
CA ALA A 262 -8.55 58.72 22.40
C ALA A 262 -8.93 59.46 23.68
N LEU A 263 -10.13 59.17 24.21
CA LEU A 263 -10.53 59.47 25.58
C LEU A 263 -10.78 58.13 26.27
N THR A 264 -9.99 57.84 27.30
CA THR A 264 -10.26 56.74 28.24
C THR A 264 -11.19 57.26 29.33
N ALA A 265 -12.23 56.49 29.65
CA ALA A 265 -12.89 56.60 30.94
C ALA A 265 -11.96 55.99 31.98
N GLU A 266 -11.71 56.73 33.05
CA GLU A 266 -10.86 56.38 34.21
C GLU A 266 -9.36 56.55 33.97
N GLY A 267 -8.81 57.62 34.55
CA GLY A 267 -7.41 57.96 34.49
C GLY A 267 -6.56 57.13 35.44
N GLU A 268 -5.63 56.36 34.89
CA GLU A 268 -4.42 55.91 35.58
C GLU A 268 -3.24 55.83 34.59
N LEU A 269 -2.07 56.31 35.06
CA LEU A 269 -0.84 56.39 34.29
C LEU A 269 -0.23 55.01 34.05
N VAL A 270 -0.20 54.56 32.79
CA VAL A 270 0.60 53.40 32.37
C VAL A 270 2.08 53.81 32.33
N THR A 271 2.92 53.11 33.10
CA THR A 271 4.35 53.38 33.23
C THR A 271 5.14 53.09 31.95
N PRO A 272 6.30 53.77 31.73
CA PRO A 272 7.09 53.67 30.49
C PRO A 272 7.54 52.26 30.10
N SER A 273 7.65 51.33 31.06
CA SER A 273 8.08 49.94 30.83
C SER A 273 7.02 49.07 30.15
N VAL A 274 5.73 49.40 30.30
CA VAL A 274 4.63 48.70 29.62
C VAL A 274 4.51 49.18 28.15
N ARG A 275 4.80 50.46 27.89
CA ARG A 275 4.82 51.03 26.54
C ARG A 275 5.96 50.49 25.69
N GLN A 276 7.13 50.24 26.28
CA GLN A 276 8.26 49.60 25.59
C GLN A 276 8.02 48.12 25.29
N SER A 277 7.32 47.40 26.17
CA SER A 277 6.96 45.99 25.96
C SER A 277 5.90 45.84 24.86
N LEU A 278 4.95 46.78 24.76
CA LEU A 278 3.96 46.85 23.67
C LEU A 278 4.60 47.20 22.31
N LEU A 279 5.55 48.16 22.29
CA LEU A 279 6.29 48.52 21.07
C LEU A 279 7.24 47.40 20.61
N ALA A 280 7.82 46.63 21.52
CA ALA A 280 8.62 45.44 21.20
C ALA A 280 7.75 44.27 20.70
N MET A 281 6.51 44.15 21.20
CA MET A 281 5.52 43.18 20.67
C MET A 281 5.00 43.58 19.29
N GLU A 282 4.76 44.86 19.02
CA GLU A 282 4.40 45.38 17.69
C GLU A 282 5.55 45.23 16.68
N ALA A 283 6.80 45.48 17.10
CA ALA A 283 7.97 45.25 16.26
C ALA A 283 8.25 43.76 16.00
N GLY A 284 7.94 42.87 16.97
CA GLY A 284 8.02 41.43 16.81
C GLY A 284 6.92 40.83 15.93
N MET A 285 5.72 41.42 15.93
CA MET A 285 4.62 41.04 15.04
C MET A 285 4.85 41.50 13.59
N ALA A 286 5.56 42.61 13.37
CA ALA A 286 5.90 43.10 12.03
C ALA A 286 6.91 42.23 11.25
N VAL A 287 7.65 41.34 11.92
CA VAL A 287 8.63 40.44 11.28
C VAL A 287 8.00 39.13 10.78
N PHE A 288 6.84 38.73 11.32
CA PHE A 288 6.14 37.51 10.91
C PHE A 288 5.01 37.71 9.89
N ASP A 289 4.64 38.96 9.60
CA ASP A 289 3.60 39.31 8.63
C ASP A 289 4.13 39.41 7.17
N GLN A 290 5.41 39.08 6.93
CA GLN A 290 6.04 39.14 5.60
C GLN A 290 6.00 37.82 4.79
N ALA A 291 5.32 36.77 5.27
CA ALA A 291 5.32 35.44 4.61
C ALA A 291 3.94 34.97 4.10
N ALA A 292 2.93 35.82 4.09
CA ALA A 292 1.73 35.65 3.28
C ALA A 292 1.29 37.03 2.79
N PRO A 293 1.17 37.29 1.48
CA PRO A 293 0.64 38.57 1.06
C PRO A 293 -0.80 38.64 1.54
N SER A 294 -1.07 39.62 2.41
CA SER A 294 -2.42 40.06 2.74
C SER A 294 -3.13 40.38 1.42
N LEU A 295 -4.08 39.54 1.03
CA LEU A 295 -4.88 39.67 -0.19
C LEU A 295 -5.87 40.86 -0.14
N ALA A 296 -5.66 41.85 0.73
CA ALA A 296 -6.63 42.89 1.05
C ALA A 296 -6.23 44.32 0.67
N GLU A 297 -4.97 44.58 0.29
CA GLU A 297 -4.54 45.93 -0.10
C GLU A 297 -3.49 45.86 -1.22
N TYR A 298 -3.91 45.36 -2.38
CA TYR A 298 -3.30 45.80 -3.63
C TYR A 298 -4.35 46.67 -4.31
N ASP A 299 -3.96 47.87 -4.70
CA ASP A 299 -4.76 48.76 -5.50
C ASP A 299 -5.25 48.01 -6.75
N ILE A 300 -6.51 47.55 -6.72
CA ILE A 300 -7.16 46.81 -7.82
C ILE A 300 -7.83 47.81 -8.79
N SER A 301 -7.51 49.10 -8.68
CA SER A 301 -7.81 50.04 -9.73
C SER A 301 -6.76 49.85 -10.85
N MET A 302 -7.22 49.47 -12.05
CA MET A 302 -6.43 49.32 -13.29
C MET A 302 -5.76 47.96 -13.55
N LEU A 303 -6.50 46.85 -13.48
CA LEU A 303 -6.11 45.65 -14.23
C LEU A 303 -6.75 45.69 -15.62
N ASP A 304 -5.96 46.02 -16.63
CA ASP A 304 -6.30 45.83 -18.05
C ASP A 304 -6.81 44.39 -18.29
N GLU A 305 -7.92 44.25 -19.02
CA GLU A 305 -8.55 42.97 -19.39
C GLU A 305 -7.52 42.00 -19.99
N GLN A 306 -6.51 42.52 -20.72
CA GLN A 306 -5.40 41.74 -21.24
C GLN A 306 -4.52 41.11 -20.14
N THR A 307 -4.26 41.84 -19.05
CA THR A 307 -3.47 41.36 -17.90
C THR A 307 -4.20 40.27 -17.13
N ALA A 308 -5.52 40.46 -16.97
CA ALA A 308 -6.44 39.48 -16.38
C ALA A 308 -6.50 38.18 -17.21
N ALA A 309 -6.63 38.29 -18.54
CA ALA A 309 -6.62 37.16 -19.46
C ALA A 309 -5.27 36.42 -19.44
N ARG A 310 -4.15 37.15 -19.39
CA ARG A 310 -2.80 36.58 -19.30
C ARG A 310 -2.58 35.79 -18.00
N ARG A 311 -2.98 36.34 -16.85
CA ARG A 311 -2.93 35.63 -15.55
C ARG A 311 -3.77 34.35 -15.56
N ARG A 312 -4.97 34.39 -16.15
CA ARG A 312 -5.82 33.20 -16.27
C ARG A 312 -5.17 32.10 -17.12
N LYS A 313 -4.55 32.46 -18.25
CA LYS A 313 -3.79 31.51 -19.08
C LYS A 313 -2.63 30.91 -18.29
N LEU A 314 -1.89 31.73 -17.53
CA LEU A 314 -0.78 31.26 -16.68
C LEU A 314 -1.24 30.29 -15.59
N TYR A 315 -2.31 30.61 -14.84
CA TYR A 315 -2.83 29.69 -13.81
C TYR A 315 -3.36 28.39 -14.41
N ASN A 316 -4.10 28.46 -15.52
CA ASN A 316 -4.59 27.25 -16.20
C ASN A 316 -3.45 26.37 -16.72
N ALA A 317 -2.40 26.99 -17.29
CA ALA A 317 -1.20 26.27 -17.72
C ALA A 317 -0.49 25.63 -16.51
N GLY A 318 -0.31 26.38 -15.42
CA GLY A 318 0.27 25.86 -14.18
C GLY A 318 -0.53 24.68 -13.61
N ILE A 319 -1.86 24.76 -13.58
CA ILE A 319 -2.74 23.66 -13.13
C ILE A 319 -2.54 22.43 -14.01
N ALA A 320 -2.52 22.61 -15.33
CA ALA A 320 -2.30 21.51 -16.27
C ALA A 320 -0.91 20.87 -16.08
N THR A 321 0.14 21.68 -15.87
CA THR A 321 1.50 21.20 -15.58
C THR A 321 1.57 20.45 -14.25
N ALA A 322 0.97 20.98 -13.18
CA ALA A 322 0.95 20.31 -11.87
C ALA A 322 0.16 18.99 -11.93
N ALA A 323 -0.99 18.96 -12.63
CA ALA A 323 -1.75 17.75 -12.85
C ALA A 323 -0.98 16.71 -13.69
N ALA A 324 -0.27 17.15 -14.74
CA ALA A 324 0.60 16.28 -15.54
C ALA A 324 1.78 15.74 -14.72
N ALA A 325 2.38 16.55 -13.85
CA ALA A 325 3.42 16.12 -12.93
C ALA A 325 2.90 15.07 -11.93
N ALA A 326 1.72 15.28 -11.34
CA ALA A 326 1.07 14.28 -10.51
C ALA A 326 0.79 12.97 -11.29
N ALA A 327 0.27 13.05 -12.51
CA ALA A 327 0.06 11.88 -13.36
C ALA A 327 1.38 11.14 -13.68
N ALA A 328 2.47 11.87 -13.97
CA ALA A 328 3.79 11.28 -14.18
C ALA A 328 4.33 10.60 -12.91
N LEU A 329 4.12 11.19 -11.73
CA LEU A 329 4.49 10.58 -10.45
C LEU A 329 3.71 9.28 -10.20
N LEU A 330 2.40 9.25 -10.50
CA LEU A 330 1.60 8.03 -10.42
C LEU A 330 2.14 6.95 -11.36
N LEU A 331 2.42 7.30 -12.62
CA LEU A 331 2.95 6.34 -13.59
C LEU A 331 4.32 5.79 -13.15
N TRP A 332 5.18 6.65 -12.60
CA TRP A 332 6.49 6.25 -12.08
C TRP A 332 6.38 5.36 -10.83
N ALA A 333 5.43 5.63 -9.94
CA ALA A 333 5.19 4.78 -8.77
C ALA A 333 4.53 3.45 -9.13
N TYR A 334 3.67 3.42 -10.16
CA TYR A 334 2.99 2.21 -10.60
C TYR A 334 3.91 1.28 -11.40
N PHE A 335 4.74 1.86 -12.24
CA PHE A 335 5.80 1.16 -12.96
C PHE A 335 7.14 1.59 -12.37
N PRO A 336 7.49 1.12 -11.15
CA PRO A 336 8.82 1.35 -10.64
C PRO A 336 9.77 0.84 -11.71
N GLY A 337 10.70 1.69 -12.14
CA GLY A 337 11.73 1.34 -13.11
C GLY A 337 12.71 0.34 -12.51
N GLY A 338 12.22 -0.82 -12.06
CA GLY A 338 13.03 -2.01 -11.84
C GLY A 338 13.89 -2.17 -13.08
N SER A 339 15.17 -2.38 -12.85
CA SER A 339 16.23 -2.37 -13.85
C SER A 339 15.84 -3.22 -15.06
N ARG A 340 15.20 -2.59 -16.05
CA ARG A 340 14.83 -3.24 -17.30
C ARG A 340 16.14 -3.71 -17.92
N GLY A 341 16.26 -5.02 -18.13
CA GLY A 341 17.51 -5.65 -18.56
C GLY A 341 18.23 -6.46 -17.48
N GLU A 342 17.86 -6.35 -16.20
CA GLU A 342 18.43 -7.18 -15.13
C GLU A 342 17.49 -8.32 -14.75
N GLY A 343 18.04 -9.53 -14.65
CA GLY A 343 17.41 -10.69 -14.05
C GLY A 343 17.78 -10.78 -12.56
N GLN A 344 16.86 -11.28 -11.75
CA GLN A 344 17.05 -11.47 -10.31
C GLN A 344 16.47 -12.80 -9.84
N VAL A 345 17.20 -13.51 -8.97
CA VAL A 345 16.74 -14.67 -8.20
C VAL A 345 16.96 -14.38 -6.72
N ASP A 346 15.91 -14.42 -5.92
CA ASP A 346 15.95 -14.15 -4.50
C ASP A 346 15.54 -15.38 -3.71
N ILE A 347 16.40 -15.83 -2.80
CA ILE A 347 16.05 -16.82 -1.78
C ILE A 347 15.51 -16.03 -0.59
N LEU A 348 14.19 -16.05 -0.42
CA LEU A 348 13.50 -15.26 0.59
C LEU A 348 13.72 -15.85 1.98
N ASP A 349 13.95 -15.00 2.98
CA ASP A 349 13.98 -15.44 4.37
C ASP A 349 12.54 -15.66 4.88
N VAL A 350 12.05 -16.88 4.69
CA VAL A 350 10.73 -17.34 5.14
C VAL A 350 10.79 -18.09 6.47
N GLY A 351 11.95 -18.13 7.12
CA GLY A 351 12.20 -18.96 8.28
C GLY A 351 12.24 -20.45 7.90
N GLN A 352 11.10 -21.10 7.76
CA GLN A 352 11.03 -22.54 7.50
C GLN A 352 10.57 -22.82 6.07
N GLY A 353 11.29 -23.72 5.41
CA GLY A 353 11.01 -24.17 4.05
C GLY A 353 11.58 -23.27 2.98
N ASP A 354 10.97 -23.30 1.79
CA ASP A 354 11.43 -22.56 0.62
C ASP A 354 10.46 -21.48 0.17
N SER A 355 11.02 -20.32 -0.22
CA SER A 355 10.35 -19.42 -1.14
C SER A 355 11.39 -18.69 -1.98
N ILE A 356 11.32 -18.88 -3.29
CA ILE A 356 12.27 -18.35 -4.25
C ILE A 356 11.54 -17.47 -5.25
N PHE A 357 11.93 -16.20 -5.30
CA PHE A 357 11.36 -15.24 -6.24
C PHE A 357 12.29 -15.04 -7.42
N VAL A 358 11.77 -15.09 -8.64
CA VAL A 358 12.52 -14.83 -9.86
C VAL A 358 11.86 -13.68 -10.62
N GLN A 359 12.65 -12.65 -10.93
CA GLN A 359 12.28 -11.58 -11.84
C GLN A 359 13.13 -11.68 -13.10
N THR A 360 12.48 -11.69 -14.25
CA THR A 360 13.16 -11.73 -15.55
C THR A 360 13.54 -10.33 -16.03
N ALA A 361 14.48 -10.23 -16.96
CA ALA A 361 14.89 -8.96 -17.56
C ALA A 361 13.73 -8.19 -18.25
N SER A 362 12.71 -8.91 -18.73
CA SER A 362 11.51 -8.31 -19.31
C SER A 362 10.44 -7.91 -18.28
N GLY A 363 10.67 -8.19 -16.99
CA GLY A 363 9.76 -7.87 -15.89
C GLY A 363 8.65 -8.90 -15.66
N LYS A 364 8.87 -10.16 -16.05
CA LYS A 364 8.00 -11.27 -15.65
C LYS A 364 8.40 -11.78 -14.27
N HIS A 365 7.43 -12.29 -13.53
CA HIS A 365 7.63 -12.73 -12.15
C HIS A 365 7.25 -14.19 -11.98
N ILE A 366 8.15 -14.95 -11.36
CA ILE A 366 7.94 -16.36 -11.00
C ILE A 366 8.14 -16.47 -9.50
N LEU A 367 7.25 -17.19 -8.84
CA LEU A 367 7.43 -17.60 -7.45
C LEU A 367 7.55 -19.12 -7.41
N ILE A 368 8.52 -19.64 -6.67
CA ILE A 368 8.71 -21.07 -6.44
C ILE A 368 8.57 -21.27 -4.93
N ASP A 369 7.49 -21.93 -4.53
CA ASP A 369 7.10 -22.13 -3.13
C ASP A 369 6.88 -20.83 -2.32
N GLY A 370 6.27 -20.95 -1.15
CA GLY A 370 5.80 -19.84 -0.32
C GLY A 370 6.24 -19.90 1.14
N GLY A 371 7.11 -20.83 1.51
CA GLY A 371 7.52 -21.08 2.89
C GLY A 371 6.40 -21.67 3.75
N GLY A 372 6.72 -21.97 5.01
CA GLY A 372 5.73 -22.36 6.02
C GLY A 372 5.90 -21.68 7.36
N THR A 373 4.78 -21.62 8.07
CA THR A 373 4.74 -21.07 9.42
C THR A 373 5.04 -22.17 10.43
N VAL A 374 6.08 -22.01 11.24
CA VAL A 374 6.38 -22.97 12.31
C VAL A 374 5.49 -22.72 13.52
N THR A 375 4.57 -23.63 13.80
CA THR A 375 3.80 -23.62 15.06
C THR A 375 4.37 -24.64 16.04
N PHE A 376 5.08 -24.15 17.06
CA PHE A 376 5.64 -25.00 18.14
C PHE A 376 4.61 -25.36 19.25
N ARG A 377 3.31 -25.28 19.00
CA ARG A 377 2.28 -25.41 20.05
C ARG A 377 1.84 -26.86 20.29
N LYS A 378 1.63 -27.21 21.57
CA LYS A 378 1.09 -28.51 21.97
C LYS A 378 -0.45 -28.49 21.96
N ALA A 379 -1.06 -29.64 21.71
CA ALA A 379 -2.51 -29.80 21.82
C ALA A 379 -3.01 -29.37 23.22
N GLY A 380 -4.00 -28.47 23.28
CA GLY A 380 -4.56 -27.91 24.51
C GLY A 380 -4.12 -26.47 24.86
N GLU A 381 -3.15 -25.88 24.15
CA GLU A 381 -2.68 -24.50 24.40
C GLU A 381 -3.40 -23.42 23.56
N GLN A 382 -4.63 -23.67 23.12
CA GLN A 382 -5.41 -22.75 22.27
C GLN A 382 -5.62 -21.36 22.93
N TRP A 383 -5.63 -21.28 24.26
CA TRP A 383 -5.74 -20.01 24.98
C TRP A 383 -4.50 -19.09 24.83
N LYS A 384 -3.34 -19.63 24.44
CA LYS A 384 -2.12 -18.86 24.11
C LYS A 384 -2.11 -18.35 22.67
N GLU A 385 -3.16 -18.63 21.90
CA GLU A 385 -3.27 -18.17 20.53
C GLU A 385 -3.49 -16.66 20.52
N ARG A 386 -2.56 -15.94 19.88
CA ARG A 386 -2.78 -14.53 19.58
C ARG A 386 -4.01 -14.45 18.67
N SER A 387 -4.82 -13.42 18.86
CA SER A 387 -5.97 -13.15 18.00
C SER A 387 -5.60 -12.97 16.52
N ASP A 388 -4.35 -12.58 16.24
CA ASP A 388 -3.76 -12.56 14.90
C ASP A 388 -2.39 -13.27 14.96
N PRO A 389 -2.30 -14.55 14.55
CA PRO A 389 -1.05 -15.30 14.51
C PRO A 389 -0.18 -14.85 13.32
N PHE A 390 1.14 -14.97 13.48
CA PHE A 390 2.08 -14.74 12.39
C PHE A 390 1.89 -15.83 11.32
N GLU A 391 1.78 -15.42 10.06
CA GLU A 391 1.70 -16.31 8.91
C GLU A 391 2.69 -15.84 7.84
N VAL A 392 3.62 -16.71 7.44
CA VAL A 392 4.71 -16.33 6.51
C VAL A 392 4.21 -15.75 5.19
N GLY A 393 3.09 -16.27 4.67
CA GLY A 393 2.48 -15.74 3.45
C GLY A 393 1.92 -14.33 3.61
N LYS A 394 1.18 -14.10 4.70
CA LYS A 394 0.47 -12.83 4.98
C LYS A 394 1.43 -11.74 5.44
N ASP A 395 2.47 -12.10 6.19
CA ASP A 395 3.34 -11.16 6.89
C ASP A 395 4.72 -10.98 6.23
N VAL A 396 5.15 -11.93 5.38
CA VAL A 396 6.46 -11.88 4.70
C VAL A 396 6.31 -11.90 3.19
N VAL A 397 5.89 -13.03 2.61
CA VAL A 397 5.97 -13.27 1.16
C VAL A 397 5.11 -12.29 0.37
N ALA A 398 3.79 -12.23 0.63
CA ALA A 398 2.91 -11.34 -0.13
C ALA A 398 3.28 -9.86 0.05
N PRO A 399 3.48 -9.33 1.28
CA PRO A 399 3.90 -7.94 1.46
C PRO A 399 5.23 -7.61 0.77
N LEU A 400 6.22 -8.52 0.80
CA LEU A 400 7.52 -8.29 0.18
C LEU A 400 7.42 -8.18 -1.34
N LEU A 401 6.66 -9.09 -1.97
CA LEU A 401 6.40 -9.06 -3.41
C LEU A 401 5.63 -7.79 -3.81
N MET A 402 4.60 -7.42 -3.04
CA MET A 402 3.85 -6.20 -3.29
C MET A 402 4.72 -4.94 -3.13
N LYS A 403 5.61 -4.90 -2.12
CA LYS A 403 6.60 -3.84 -1.90
C LYS A 403 7.56 -3.68 -3.08
N ARG A 404 7.87 -4.76 -3.79
CA ARG A 404 8.67 -4.76 -5.03
C ARG A 404 7.88 -4.34 -6.27
N GLY A 405 6.57 -4.14 -6.16
CA GLY A 405 5.71 -3.79 -7.30
C GLY A 405 5.34 -5.00 -8.16
N VAL A 406 5.31 -6.21 -7.58
CA VAL A 406 4.86 -7.42 -8.27
C VAL A 406 3.34 -7.37 -8.43
N HIS A 407 2.90 -6.90 -9.59
CA HIS A 407 1.47 -6.77 -9.92
C HIS A 407 0.77 -8.10 -10.19
N GLN A 408 1.52 -9.11 -10.62
CA GLN A 408 1.04 -10.44 -10.97
C GLN A 408 2.22 -11.42 -10.95
N LEU A 409 1.93 -12.70 -10.76
CA LEU A 409 2.84 -13.81 -11.02
C LEU A 409 2.51 -14.44 -12.38
N ASP A 410 3.51 -14.51 -13.26
CA ASP A 410 3.39 -15.15 -14.56
C ASP A 410 3.42 -16.68 -14.47
N LEU A 411 4.07 -17.20 -13.43
CA LEU A 411 4.11 -18.60 -13.05
C LEU A 411 4.28 -18.72 -11.52
N LEU A 412 3.48 -19.58 -10.89
CA LEU A 412 3.73 -20.08 -9.55
C LEU A 412 4.16 -21.55 -9.67
N VAL A 413 5.32 -21.90 -9.15
CA VAL A 413 5.79 -23.28 -9.05
C VAL A 413 5.56 -23.77 -7.62
N ILE A 414 5.01 -24.97 -7.50
CA ILE A 414 4.86 -25.68 -6.24
C ILE A 414 5.71 -26.95 -6.35
N THR A 415 6.83 -27.01 -5.63
CA THR A 415 7.74 -28.15 -5.71
C THR A 415 7.07 -29.42 -5.17
N HIS A 416 6.38 -29.34 -4.04
CA HIS A 416 5.50 -30.37 -3.48
C HIS A 416 4.52 -29.73 -2.46
N LEU A 417 3.61 -30.50 -1.83
CA LEU A 417 2.49 -29.95 -1.04
C LEU A 417 2.69 -29.98 0.49
N ASP A 418 3.94 -29.94 0.96
CA ASP A 418 4.24 -29.88 2.39
C ASP A 418 4.11 -28.45 2.90
N THR A 419 3.72 -28.32 4.17
CA THR A 419 3.34 -27.04 4.78
C THR A 419 4.47 -26.01 4.74
N ASP A 420 5.72 -26.43 4.79
CA ASP A 420 6.90 -25.59 4.66
C ASP A 420 7.17 -25.09 3.23
N HIS A 421 6.47 -25.61 2.23
CA HIS A 421 6.52 -25.11 0.85
C HIS A 421 5.24 -24.37 0.47
N ILE A 422 4.07 -24.82 0.93
CA ILE A 422 2.78 -24.25 0.50
C ILE A 422 2.14 -23.29 1.50
N GLY A 423 2.65 -23.23 2.73
CA GLY A 423 2.01 -22.51 3.84
C GLY A 423 1.74 -21.04 3.53
N GLY A 424 2.67 -20.36 2.87
CA GLY A 424 2.48 -18.97 2.46
C GLY A 424 1.64 -18.74 1.20
N LEU A 425 1.42 -19.77 0.39
CA LEU A 425 0.84 -19.61 -0.95
C LEU A 425 -0.63 -19.23 -0.94
N LYS A 426 -1.38 -19.57 0.12
CA LYS A 426 -2.77 -19.13 0.25
C LYS A 426 -2.88 -17.60 0.26
N ALA A 427 -2.06 -16.94 1.07
CA ALA A 427 -2.04 -15.49 1.17
C ALA A 427 -1.55 -14.85 -0.14
N VAL A 428 -0.60 -15.47 -0.84
CA VAL A 428 -0.16 -15.05 -2.17
C VAL A 428 -1.33 -15.11 -3.17
N LEU A 429 -2.04 -16.24 -3.27
CA LEU A 429 -3.21 -16.34 -4.13
C LEU A 429 -4.29 -15.33 -3.75
N ASP A 430 -4.46 -15.00 -2.47
CA ASP A 430 -5.43 -14.02 -2.00
C ASP A 430 -5.10 -12.57 -2.42
N THR A 431 -3.83 -12.25 -2.59
CA THR A 431 -3.34 -10.87 -2.74
C THR A 431 -2.79 -10.56 -4.14
N ILE A 432 -2.11 -11.51 -4.78
CA ILE A 432 -1.41 -11.31 -6.05
C ILE A 432 -2.04 -12.22 -7.11
N PRO A 433 -2.51 -11.66 -8.25
CA PRO A 433 -3.02 -12.46 -9.36
C PRO A 433 -1.96 -13.43 -9.90
N VAL A 434 -2.34 -14.68 -10.14
CA VAL A 434 -1.44 -15.73 -10.66
C VAL A 434 -1.98 -16.25 -11.99
N LYS A 435 -1.16 -16.23 -13.05
CA LYS A 435 -1.58 -16.63 -14.39
C LYS A 435 -1.63 -18.14 -14.60
N ARG A 436 -0.75 -18.89 -13.95
CA ARG A 436 -0.64 -20.35 -14.07
C ARG A 436 0.13 -20.93 -12.90
N ILE A 437 -0.16 -22.19 -12.59
CA ILE A 437 0.54 -22.96 -11.57
C ILE A 437 1.20 -24.18 -12.24
N LEU A 438 2.49 -24.37 -12.00
CA LEU A 438 3.21 -25.61 -12.28
C LEU A 438 3.40 -26.32 -10.93
N TRP A 439 3.02 -27.59 -10.82
CA TRP A 439 3.08 -28.34 -9.55
C TRP A 439 3.50 -29.77 -9.81
N ASN A 440 3.97 -30.49 -8.79
CA ASN A 440 4.44 -31.88 -8.93
C ASN A 440 3.40 -32.88 -9.49
N GLY A 441 2.12 -32.51 -9.54
CA GLY A 441 1.08 -33.34 -10.15
C GLY A 441 0.62 -34.50 -9.27
N SER A 442 0.81 -34.41 -7.95
CA SER A 442 0.25 -35.35 -6.97
C SER A 442 -0.45 -34.60 -5.84
N ILE A 443 -1.46 -35.23 -5.21
CA ILE A 443 -2.25 -34.65 -4.12
C ILE A 443 -1.77 -35.19 -2.78
N LYS A 444 -1.66 -34.31 -1.78
CA LYS A 444 -1.46 -34.66 -0.37
C LYS A 444 -2.76 -34.51 0.40
N GLU A 445 -3.12 -35.49 1.21
CA GLU A 445 -4.37 -35.49 2.00
C GLU A 445 -4.26 -34.64 3.28
N ASN A 446 -3.82 -33.39 3.15
CA ASN A 446 -3.85 -32.42 4.24
C ASN A 446 -4.83 -31.27 3.92
N GLN A 447 -5.33 -30.60 4.97
CA GLN A 447 -6.34 -29.56 4.78
C GLN A 447 -5.80 -28.34 4.03
N GLU A 448 -4.52 -28.01 4.20
CA GLU A 448 -3.90 -26.83 3.59
C GLU A 448 -3.75 -26.99 2.07
N ALA A 449 -3.19 -28.10 1.61
CA ALA A 449 -3.02 -28.44 0.20
C ALA A 449 -4.37 -28.52 -0.53
N VAL A 450 -5.35 -29.20 0.07
CA VAL A 450 -6.70 -29.29 -0.52
C VAL A 450 -7.35 -27.92 -0.64
N ARG A 451 -7.21 -27.05 0.36
CA ARG A 451 -7.73 -25.67 0.31
C ARG A 451 -7.02 -24.85 -0.76
N LEU A 452 -5.69 -24.95 -0.86
CA LEU A 452 -4.89 -24.23 -1.86
C LEU A 452 -5.30 -24.61 -3.28
N LEU A 453 -5.37 -25.91 -3.58
CA LEU A 453 -5.77 -26.41 -4.90
C LEU A 453 -7.22 -26.03 -5.24
N ARG A 454 -8.15 -26.15 -4.29
CA ARG A 454 -9.54 -25.70 -4.48
C ARG A 454 -9.62 -24.21 -4.76
N GLN A 455 -8.81 -23.41 -4.08
CA GLN A 455 -8.74 -21.97 -4.31
C GLN A 455 -8.22 -21.66 -5.72
N ALA A 456 -7.15 -22.33 -6.16
CA ALA A 456 -6.61 -22.17 -7.51
C ALA A 456 -7.67 -22.52 -8.59
N ILE A 457 -8.36 -23.65 -8.41
CA ILE A 457 -9.44 -24.10 -9.30
C ILE A 457 -10.62 -23.11 -9.27
N GLY A 458 -11.03 -22.66 -8.09
CA GLY A 458 -12.12 -21.69 -7.91
C GLY A 458 -11.83 -20.34 -8.59
N ARG A 459 -10.55 -19.96 -8.71
CA ARG A 459 -10.09 -18.79 -9.46
C ARG A 459 -9.82 -19.06 -10.94
N SER A 460 -10.08 -20.27 -11.42
CA SER A 460 -9.83 -20.70 -12.80
C SER A 460 -8.37 -20.51 -13.24
N ILE A 461 -7.42 -20.68 -12.32
CA ILE A 461 -5.99 -20.63 -12.62
C ILE A 461 -5.60 -21.98 -13.25
N PRO A 462 -5.00 -22.02 -14.46
CA PRO A 462 -4.52 -23.25 -15.07
C PRO A 462 -3.45 -23.95 -14.22
N LEU A 463 -3.62 -25.25 -13.97
CA LEU A 463 -2.65 -26.10 -13.27
C LEU A 463 -1.98 -27.05 -14.26
N TYR A 464 -0.65 -27.09 -14.27
CA TYR A 464 0.18 -27.95 -15.11
C TYR A 464 1.01 -28.89 -14.24
N ALA A 465 0.87 -30.20 -14.44
CA ALA A 465 1.73 -31.17 -13.77
C ALA A 465 3.15 -31.09 -14.37
N ALA A 466 4.14 -30.92 -13.49
CA ALA A 466 5.55 -30.85 -13.82
C ALA A 466 6.07 -32.22 -14.24
N GLN A 467 6.76 -32.28 -15.37
CA GLN A 467 7.37 -33.51 -15.87
C GLN A 467 8.70 -33.20 -16.53
N ALA A 468 9.67 -34.08 -16.31
CA ALA A 468 11.01 -33.95 -16.85
C ALA A 468 10.98 -33.82 -18.38
N GLY A 469 11.67 -32.80 -18.90
CA GLY A 469 11.70 -32.47 -20.33
C GLY A 469 10.75 -31.35 -20.74
N GLN A 470 9.79 -30.97 -19.87
CA GLN A 470 9.02 -29.74 -20.08
C GLN A 470 9.95 -28.53 -20.00
N GLN A 471 9.75 -27.58 -20.93
CA GLN A 471 10.50 -26.34 -20.99
C GLN A 471 9.53 -25.18 -21.12
N TRP A 472 9.87 -24.06 -20.48
CA TRP A 472 9.13 -22.82 -20.60
C TRP A 472 10.08 -21.66 -20.87
N GLN A 473 9.90 -21.04 -22.03
CA GLN A 473 10.56 -19.78 -22.37
C GLN A 473 9.77 -18.64 -21.72
N ALA A 474 10.28 -18.12 -20.61
CA ALA A 474 9.64 -16.99 -19.93
C ALA A 474 9.79 -15.72 -20.79
N ASP A 475 10.98 -15.42 -21.33
CA ASP A 475 11.22 -14.34 -22.29
C ASP A 475 12.48 -14.61 -23.13
N GLY A 476 12.97 -13.64 -23.91
CA GLY A 476 14.13 -13.85 -24.79
C GLY A 476 15.45 -14.17 -24.08
N GLN A 477 15.57 -13.96 -22.77
CA GLN A 477 16.79 -14.18 -21.98
C GLN A 477 16.58 -15.12 -20.79
N THR A 478 15.35 -15.58 -20.58
CA THR A 478 14.97 -16.42 -19.45
C THR A 478 14.21 -17.65 -19.91
N SER A 479 14.74 -18.83 -19.58
CA SER A 479 14.11 -20.11 -19.82
C SER A 479 14.26 -21.03 -18.63
N LEU A 480 13.24 -21.83 -18.35
CA LEU A 480 13.31 -22.87 -17.34
C LEU A 480 12.96 -24.23 -17.92
N ALA A 481 13.58 -25.27 -17.39
CA ALA A 481 13.26 -26.65 -17.69
C ALA A 481 12.98 -27.41 -16.40
N VAL A 482 11.97 -28.27 -16.47
CA VAL A 482 11.70 -29.26 -15.44
C VAL A 482 12.62 -30.45 -15.70
N LEU A 483 13.45 -30.80 -14.71
CA LEU A 483 14.31 -31.97 -14.76
C LEU A 483 13.72 -33.19 -14.03
N TRP A 484 12.82 -32.96 -13.07
CA TRP A 484 12.16 -33.97 -12.24
C TRP A 484 10.76 -33.48 -11.83
N PRO A 485 9.76 -34.36 -11.61
CA PRO A 485 9.78 -35.83 -11.69
C PRO A 485 9.83 -36.37 -13.13
N LEU A 486 10.29 -37.62 -13.29
CA LEU A 486 10.16 -38.31 -14.58
C LEU A 486 8.69 -38.49 -14.94
N PRO A 487 8.32 -38.45 -16.23
CA PRO A 487 6.96 -38.75 -16.65
C PRO A 487 6.59 -40.18 -16.18
N PRO A 488 5.37 -40.39 -15.66
CA PRO A 488 4.93 -41.73 -15.28
C PRO A 488 4.95 -42.66 -16.50
N GLU A 489 5.28 -43.93 -16.28
CA GLU A 489 5.11 -44.96 -17.31
C GLU A 489 3.61 -45.00 -17.69
N GLU A 490 3.31 -44.90 -19.00
CA GLU A 490 1.93 -44.78 -19.48
C GLU A 490 1.10 -46.03 -19.12
N GLU A 491 0.26 -45.95 -18.08
CA GLU A 491 -0.91 -46.82 -17.99
C GLU A 491 -2.03 -46.23 -18.86
N GLU A 492 -2.25 -46.83 -20.03
CA GLU A 492 -3.35 -46.48 -20.93
C GLU A 492 -4.69 -46.45 -20.18
N GLY A 493 -5.28 -45.26 -20.05
CA GLY A 493 -6.69 -45.09 -19.70
C GLY A 493 -7.00 -44.46 -18.33
N SER A 494 -6.03 -44.27 -17.43
CA SER A 494 -6.27 -43.60 -16.14
C SER A 494 -5.51 -42.28 -16.01
N ARG A 495 -6.16 -41.15 -16.36
CA ARG A 495 -5.66 -39.80 -16.08
C ARG A 495 -6.03 -39.36 -14.66
N THR A 496 -5.79 -40.20 -13.66
CA THR A 496 -6.03 -39.86 -12.26
C THR A 496 -4.80 -39.22 -11.66
N VAL A 497 -4.98 -38.09 -10.96
CA VAL A 497 -3.91 -37.47 -10.18
C VAL A 497 -3.65 -38.37 -8.95
N PRO A 498 -2.42 -38.88 -8.76
CA PRO A 498 -2.12 -39.79 -7.66
C PRO A 498 -2.15 -39.04 -6.32
N THR A 499 -2.56 -39.76 -5.27
CA THR A 499 -2.46 -39.30 -3.89
C THR A 499 -1.17 -39.82 -3.28
N ILE A 500 -0.27 -38.93 -2.88
CA ILE A 500 1.05 -39.25 -2.31
C ILE A 500 1.22 -38.42 -1.04
N ASN A 501 1.49 -39.09 0.08
CA ASN A 501 1.66 -38.41 1.37
C ASN A 501 3.10 -37.92 1.62
N GLU A 502 4.10 -38.72 1.23
CA GLU A 502 5.52 -38.33 1.30
C GLU A 502 5.95 -37.90 -0.11
N GLN A 503 6.02 -36.60 -0.34
CA GLN A 503 6.19 -36.04 -1.69
C GLN A 503 7.58 -35.45 -1.95
N ASN A 504 8.51 -35.52 -0.98
CA ASN A 504 9.86 -34.99 -1.13
C ASN A 504 10.56 -35.54 -2.37
N GLY A 505 10.44 -36.86 -2.58
CA GLY A 505 10.98 -37.54 -3.77
C GLY A 505 10.30 -37.14 -5.09
N ASP A 506 9.13 -36.50 -5.06
CA ASP A 506 8.43 -35.97 -6.24
C ASP A 506 8.60 -34.45 -6.39
N SER A 507 9.53 -33.84 -5.63
CA SER A 507 9.78 -32.40 -5.70
C SER A 507 10.14 -31.95 -7.11
N VAL A 508 9.52 -30.87 -7.60
CA VAL A 508 9.85 -30.32 -8.91
C VAL A 508 11.28 -29.76 -8.93
N VAL A 509 12.18 -30.40 -9.70
CA VAL A 509 13.54 -29.90 -9.92
C VAL A 509 13.55 -28.99 -11.14
N ILE A 510 13.98 -27.75 -10.95
CA ILE A 510 14.06 -26.73 -12.00
C ILE A 510 15.51 -26.38 -12.30
N ALA A 511 15.85 -26.43 -13.59
CA ALA A 511 17.03 -25.77 -14.14
C ALA A 511 16.60 -24.47 -14.81
N LEU A 512 17.14 -23.35 -14.33
CA LEU A 512 16.79 -22.00 -14.78
C LEU A 512 18.00 -21.35 -15.44
N GLN A 513 17.80 -20.83 -16.66
CA GLN A 513 18.72 -19.93 -17.33
C GLN A 513 18.12 -18.52 -17.27
N LEU A 514 18.86 -17.56 -16.71
CA LEU A 514 18.43 -16.18 -16.51
C LEU A 514 19.57 -15.24 -16.88
N ASN A 515 19.40 -14.47 -17.97
CA ASN A 515 20.40 -13.52 -18.45
C ASN A 515 21.81 -14.15 -18.53
N GLY A 516 21.93 -15.31 -19.17
CA GLY A 516 23.22 -16.00 -19.32
C GLY A 516 23.75 -16.67 -18.05
N ARG A 517 23.05 -16.59 -16.91
CA ARG A 517 23.39 -17.28 -15.66
C ARG A 517 22.53 -18.50 -15.40
N SER A 518 23.10 -19.54 -14.82
CA SER A 518 22.45 -20.82 -14.57
C SER A 518 22.19 -21.07 -13.10
N PHE A 519 20.96 -21.48 -12.78
CA PHE A 519 20.49 -21.78 -11.44
C PHE A 519 19.90 -23.19 -11.40
N LEU A 520 20.21 -23.95 -10.34
CA LEU A 520 19.60 -25.25 -10.09
C LEU A 520 18.81 -25.22 -8.79
N LEU A 521 17.52 -25.55 -8.89
CA LEU A 521 16.52 -25.43 -7.82
C LEU A 521 15.88 -26.80 -7.61
N PRO A 522 16.44 -27.64 -6.72
CA PRO A 522 16.07 -29.05 -6.60
C PRO A 522 14.82 -29.33 -5.74
N GLY A 523 14.24 -28.32 -5.09
CA GLY A 523 13.23 -28.56 -4.05
C GLY A 523 13.80 -29.43 -2.93
N ASP A 524 13.05 -30.47 -2.53
CA ASP A 524 13.36 -31.31 -1.38
C ASP A 524 13.70 -32.76 -1.74
N ILE A 525 14.15 -33.00 -2.98
CA ILE A 525 14.64 -34.32 -3.39
C ILE A 525 15.80 -34.80 -2.50
N GLY A 526 15.88 -36.11 -2.28
CA GLY A 526 16.96 -36.74 -1.54
C GLY A 526 18.08 -37.24 -2.44
N SER A 527 19.16 -37.74 -1.84
CA SER A 527 20.31 -38.32 -2.56
C SER A 527 19.92 -39.46 -3.51
N GLN A 528 18.82 -40.18 -3.24
CA GLN A 528 18.34 -41.25 -4.12
C GLN A 528 17.80 -40.69 -5.44
N GLU A 529 16.93 -39.68 -5.36
CA GLU A 529 16.38 -39.00 -6.52
C GLU A 529 17.44 -38.20 -7.28
N GLU A 530 18.41 -37.62 -6.57
CA GLU A 530 19.60 -37.02 -7.18
C GLU A 530 20.31 -38.02 -8.10
N HIS A 531 20.62 -39.22 -7.59
CA HIS A 531 21.29 -40.26 -8.35
C HIS A 531 20.48 -40.69 -9.58
N LEU A 532 19.18 -40.96 -9.42
CA LEU A 532 18.28 -41.34 -10.51
C LEU A 532 18.17 -40.25 -11.58
N LEU A 533 18.12 -38.98 -11.15
CA LEU A 533 18.10 -37.85 -12.08
C LEU A 533 19.40 -37.79 -12.88
N LEU A 534 20.56 -37.91 -12.24
CA LEU A 534 21.85 -37.91 -12.93
C LEU A 534 21.96 -39.06 -13.95
N GLU A 535 21.52 -40.26 -13.60
CA GLU A 535 21.43 -41.39 -14.53
C GLU A 535 20.52 -41.08 -15.72
N SER A 536 19.37 -40.45 -15.48
CA SER A 536 18.44 -40.04 -16.55
C SER A 536 19.06 -38.99 -17.48
N LEU A 537 19.90 -38.10 -16.97
CA LEU A 537 20.55 -37.04 -17.74
C LEU A 537 21.67 -37.59 -18.62
N GLN A 538 22.38 -38.63 -18.18
CA GLN A 538 23.38 -39.31 -19.01
C GLN A 538 22.75 -39.95 -20.26
N ASN A 539 21.50 -40.39 -20.16
CA ASN A 539 20.76 -41.07 -21.22
C ASN A 539 19.94 -40.15 -22.13
N ARG A 540 19.87 -38.84 -21.85
CA ARG A 540 19.07 -37.87 -22.63
C ARG A 540 19.96 -36.92 -23.44
N PRO A 541 19.63 -36.62 -24.71
CA PRO A 541 20.38 -35.63 -25.48
C PRO A 541 20.33 -34.26 -24.80
N SER A 542 21.49 -33.61 -24.73
CA SER A 542 21.82 -32.40 -23.97
C SER A 542 21.15 -31.10 -24.46
N GLY A 543 19.89 -31.14 -24.92
CA GLY A 543 19.19 -30.00 -25.53
C GLY A 543 19.16 -28.75 -24.64
N PHE A 544 18.34 -28.75 -23.59
CA PHE A 544 18.26 -27.60 -22.68
C PHE A 544 19.55 -27.39 -21.89
N LEU A 545 20.16 -28.47 -21.42
CA LEU A 545 21.36 -28.43 -20.59
C LEU A 545 22.63 -28.02 -21.37
N SER A 546 22.59 -27.95 -22.70
CA SER A 546 23.69 -27.37 -23.50
C SER A 546 23.91 -25.89 -23.20
N GLN A 547 22.89 -25.20 -22.67
CA GLN A 547 22.99 -23.82 -22.21
C GLN A 547 23.82 -23.69 -20.93
N PHE A 548 23.98 -24.80 -20.20
CA PHE A 548 24.83 -24.88 -19.01
C PHE A 548 26.24 -25.23 -19.47
N GLY A 549 27.24 -24.52 -18.94
CA GLY A 549 28.63 -24.71 -19.31
C GLY A 549 29.09 -26.15 -19.08
N GLU A 550 29.84 -26.71 -20.03
CA GLU A 550 30.48 -28.01 -19.84
C GLU A 550 31.77 -27.86 -19.05
N LYS A 551 32.02 -28.79 -18.13
CA LYS A 551 33.33 -28.86 -17.49
C LYS A 551 34.31 -29.59 -18.41
N GLY A 552 35.38 -28.90 -18.82
CA GLY A 552 36.49 -29.54 -19.51
C GLY A 552 37.13 -30.62 -18.62
N GLY A 553 37.29 -31.83 -19.13
CA GLY A 553 37.93 -32.94 -18.39
C GLY A 553 37.39 -34.35 -18.61
N GLY A 554 36.38 -34.58 -19.45
CA GLY A 554 35.94 -35.93 -19.84
C GLY A 554 34.93 -36.62 -18.91
N GLU A 555 34.52 -35.99 -17.80
CA GLU A 555 33.58 -36.57 -16.81
C GLU A 555 32.09 -36.18 -17.01
N GLY A 556 31.74 -35.49 -18.10
CA GLY A 556 30.32 -35.23 -18.45
C GLY A 556 29.54 -34.27 -17.55
N GLY A 557 30.18 -33.66 -16.54
CA GLY A 557 29.56 -32.69 -15.62
C GLY A 557 29.24 -31.33 -16.25
N ARG A 558 28.28 -30.63 -15.64
CA ARG A 558 27.82 -29.28 -15.98
C ARG A 558 28.32 -28.28 -14.95
N ARG A 559 28.41 -27.00 -15.31
CA ARG A 559 28.63 -25.88 -14.39
C ARG A 559 27.33 -25.12 -14.17
N VAL A 560 26.99 -24.91 -12.90
CA VAL A 560 25.88 -24.08 -12.45
C VAL A 560 26.45 -22.86 -11.73
N ASP A 561 25.94 -21.66 -11.98
CA ASP A 561 26.38 -20.48 -11.21
C ASP A 561 25.90 -20.58 -9.75
N VAL A 562 24.62 -20.92 -9.54
CA VAL A 562 24.02 -21.02 -8.20
C VAL A 562 23.21 -22.31 -8.00
N LEU A 563 23.49 -23.03 -6.92
CA LEU A 563 22.70 -24.19 -6.46
C LEU A 563 21.91 -23.83 -5.19
N LYS A 564 20.58 -23.98 -5.19
CA LYS A 564 19.81 -24.06 -3.94
C LYS A 564 20.03 -25.44 -3.33
N LEU A 565 20.40 -25.52 -2.05
CA LEU A 565 20.61 -26.81 -1.38
C LEU A 565 19.32 -27.62 -1.36
N ALA A 566 19.37 -28.86 -1.82
CA ALA A 566 18.22 -29.75 -1.76
C ALA A 566 17.77 -29.93 -0.30
N HIS A 567 16.46 -29.97 -0.08
CA HIS A 567 15.86 -30.29 1.23
C HIS A 567 16.44 -29.46 2.39
N HIS A 568 16.56 -28.15 2.15
CA HIS A 568 17.10 -27.16 3.10
C HIS A 568 18.54 -27.45 3.56
N GLY A 569 19.25 -28.35 2.88
CA GLY A 569 20.57 -28.85 3.28
C GLY A 569 20.53 -30.04 4.24
N SER A 570 19.49 -30.88 4.18
CA SER A 570 19.39 -32.15 4.92
C SER A 570 20.61 -33.04 4.67
N LYS A 571 21.00 -33.83 5.69
CA LYS A 571 22.12 -34.78 5.60
C LYS A 571 21.97 -35.82 4.46
N ASN A 572 20.72 -36.14 4.09
CA ASN A 572 20.39 -37.12 3.06
C ASN A 572 20.11 -36.47 1.69
N SER A 573 20.67 -35.29 1.45
CA SER A 573 20.51 -34.52 0.21
C SER A 573 21.81 -33.81 -0.15
N THR A 574 21.89 -33.20 -1.33
CA THR A 574 23.08 -32.53 -1.88
C THR A 574 24.32 -33.42 -1.83
N SER A 575 24.22 -34.63 -2.39
CA SER A 575 25.28 -35.65 -2.39
C SER A 575 26.58 -35.16 -3.02
N MET A 576 27.70 -35.80 -2.68
CA MET A 576 28.99 -35.48 -3.32
C MET A 576 28.96 -35.78 -4.83
N GLU A 577 28.20 -36.79 -5.25
CA GLU A 577 27.94 -37.08 -6.66
C GLU A 577 27.21 -35.91 -7.34
N TRP A 578 26.17 -35.37 -6.70
CA TRP A 578 25.44 -34.19 -7.16
C TRP A 578 26.33 -32.96 -7.32
N LEU A 579 27.17 -32.66 -6.32
CA LEU A 579 28.11 -31.54 -6.36
C LEU A 579 29.18 -31.72 -7.45
N ARG A 580 29.66 -32.96 -7.65
CA ARG A 580 30.61 -33.29 -8.72
C ARG A 580 29.99 -33.25 -10.11
N TYR A 581 28.69 -33.50 -10.25
CA TYR A 581 28.06 -33.37 -11.56
C TYR A 581 27.79 -31.90 -11.90
N TRP A 582 27.20 -31.13 -10.99
CA TRP A 582 26.73 -29.76 -11.27
C TRP A 582 27.76 -28.65 -11.05
N HIS A 583 28.85 -28.94 -10.34
CA HIS A 583 29.95 -28.00 -10.07
C HIS A 583 29.49 -26.56 -9.82
N PRO A 584 28.67 -26.34 -8.77
CA PRO A 584 28.14 -25.01 -8.48
C PRO A 584 29.28 -24.04 -8.12
N ALA A 585 29.21 -22.80 -8.61
CA ALA A 585 30.13 -21.75 -8.18
C ALA A 585 29.77 -21.26 -6.77
N GLU A 586 28.48 -21.06 -6.51
CA GLU A 586 27.93 -20.71 -5.20
C GLU A 586 26.73 -21.58 -4.86
N ALA A 587 26.43 -21.70 -3.57
CA ALA A 587 25.24 -22.38 -3.07
C ALA A 587 24.46 -21.51 -2.08
N ALA A 588 23.14 -21.70 -2.05
CA ALA A 588 22.25 -21.01 -1.12
C ALA A 588 21.41 -22.01 -0.31
N ALA A 589 21.36 -21.84 1.00
CA ALA A 589 20.51 -22.59 1.90
C ALA A 589 19.35 -21.72 2.38
N SER A 590 18.12 -22.17 2.11
CA SER A 590 16.91 -21.65 2.78
C SER A 590 16.75 -22.38 4.11
N ALA A 591 16.92 -21.66 5.21
CA ALA A 591 16.81 -22.20 6.56
C ALA A 591 16.50 -21.08 7.56
N GLY A 592 15.89 -21.47 8.68
CA GLY A 592 15.55 -20.56 9.77
C GLY A 592 16.51 -20.71 10.93
N LEU A 593 16.85 -19.61 11.61
CA LEU A 593 17.84 -19.54 12.71
C LEU A 593 17.63 -20.58 13.83
N HIS A 594 16.38 -20.99 14.06
CA HIS A 594 16.02 -21.96 15.09
C HIS A 594 15.11 -23.08 14.55
N ASN A 595 15.34 -23.52 13.32
CA ASN A 595 14.59 -24.64 12.76
C ASN A 595 14.85 -25.93 13.55
N SER A 596 13.79 -26.70 13.82
CA SER A 596 13.87 -27.92 14.66
C SER A 596 14.59 -29.09 13.99
N TYR A 597 14.84 -28.99 12.69
CA TYR A 597 15.44 -30.06 11.88
C TYR A 597 16.97 -30.01 11.87
N GLY A 598 17.57 -28.90 12.34
CA GLY A 598 19.02 -28.70 12.32
C GLY A 598 19.57 -28.51 10.90
N HIS A 599 18.77 -27.91 10.02
CA HIS A 599 19.15 -27.59 8.65
C HIS A 599 19.78 -26.18 8.54
N PRO A 600 20.72 -25.93 7.61
CA PRO A 600 21.46 -26.95 6.87
C PRO A 600 22.32 -27.79 7.81
N ASN A 601 22.42 -29.09 7.54
CA ASN A 601 23.13 -30.04 8.39
C ASN A 601 24.66 -29.88 8.23
N GLU A 602 25.41 -30.14 9.30
CA GLU A 602 26.87 -30.03 9.32
C GLU A 602 27.56 -30.94 8.27
N GLU A 603 27.10 -32.19 8.10
CA GLU A 603 27.65 -33.12 7.09
C GLU A 603 27.42 -32.61 5.65
N THR A 604 26.35 -31.84 5.41
CA THR A 604 26.09 -31.20 4.12
C THR A 604 27.02 -30.02 3.89
N LEU A 605 27.26 -29.22 4.94
CA LEU A 605 28.19 -28.09 4.88
C LEU A 605 29.64 -28.56 4.67
N GLU A 606 30.05 -29.66 5.30
CA GLU A 606 31.36 -30.28 5.09
C GLU A 606 31.56 -30.74 3.63
N ARG A 607 30.54 -31.37 3.03
CA ARG A 607 30.57 -31.76 1.60
C ARG A 607 30.71 -30.54 0.68
N LEU A 608 30.00 -29.45 0.97
CA LEU A 608 30.12 -28.20 0.19
C LEU A 608 31.51 -27.59 0.33
N GLN A 609 32.09 -27.61 1.54
CA GLN A 609 33.45 -27.16 1.78
C GLN A 609 34.49 -28.02 1.04
N GLU A 610 34.34 -29.35 1.06
CA GLU A 610 35.21 -30.27 0.31
C GLU A 610 35.11 -30.03 -1.21
N ALA A 611 33.91 -29.70 -1.71
CA ALA A 611 33.68 -29.34 -3.11
C ALA A 611 34.16 -27.92 -3.46
N GLY A 612 34.61 -27.12 -2.49
CA GLY A 612 35.09 -25.75 -2.69
C GLY A 612 33.98 -24.74 -3.02
N VAL A 613 32.75 -24.98 -2.55
CA VAL A 613 31.56 -24.18 -2.85
C VAL A 613 31.29 -23.19 -1.73
N GLU A 614 31.17 -21.90 -2.04
CA GLU A 614 30.76 -20.89 -1.06
C GLU A 614 29.26 -21.03 -0.76
N VAL A 615 28.90 -21.10 0.53
CA VAL A 615 27.50 -21.29 0.97
C VAL A 615 26.97 -20.01 1.61
N ARG A 616 25.84 -19.51 1.09
CA ARG A 616 25.06 -18.42 1.67
C ARG A 616 23.84 -19.00 2.38
N ARG A 617 23.45 -18.43 3.52
CA ARG A 617 22.37 -18.98 4.35
C ARG A 617 21.41 -17.91 4.84
N THR A 618 20.11 -18.13 4.67
CA THR A 618 19.09 -17.16 5.06
C THR A 618 19.04 -16.93 6.57
N ASP A 619 19.25 -17.98 7.37
CA ASP A 619 19.28 -17.89 8.83
C ASP A 619 20.39 -16.97 9.37
N LEU A 620 21.51 -16.85 8.66
CA LEU A 620 22.64 -16.01 9.05
C LEU A 620 22.66 -14.65 8.37
N GLN A 621 22.09 -14.52 7.17
CA GLN A 621 22.27 -13.37 6.29
C GLN A 621 20.97 -12.67 5.89
N GLY A 622 19.82 -13.22 6.28
CA GLY A 622 18.51 -12.81 5.79
C GLY A 622 18.32 -13.21 4.32
N GLU A 623 17.50 -12.47 3.58
CA GLU A 623 17.28 -12.73 2.16
C GLU A 623 18.59 -12.69 1.36
N ILE A 624 18.75 -13.64 0.42
CA ILE A 624 19.91 -13.70 -0.49
C ILE A 624 19.44 -13.36 -1.90
N GLN A 625 19.98 -12.29 -2.48
CA GLN A 625 19.61 -11.76 -3.79
C GLN A 625 20.75 -11.97 -4.80
N PHE A 626 20.44 -12.67 -5.89
CA PHE A 626 21.34 -12.89 -7.03
C PHE A 626 20.85 -12.07 -8.21
N LYS A 627 21.61 -11.06 -8.64
CA LYS A 627 21.27 -10.17 -9.76
C LYS A 627 22.23 -10.32 -10.91
N THR A 628 21.74 -10.27 -12.14
CA THR A 628 22.55 -10.38 -13.34
C THR A 628 22.05 -9.43 -14.43
N ASP A 629 22.96 -8.69 -15.03
CA ASP A 629 22.75 -7.84 -16.21
C ASP A 629 23.14 -8.57 -17.52
N GLY A 630 23.57 -9.83 -17.44
CA GLY A 630 24.10 -10.60 -18.56
C GLY A 630 25.63 -10.66 -18.61
N GLU A 631 26.34 -9.76 -17.94
CA GLU A 631 27.80 -9.76 -17.88
C GLU A 631 28.30 -10.40 -16.58
N GLY A 632 27.67 -10.08 -15.46
CA GLY A 632 28.07 -10.50 -14.12
C GLY A 632 26.98 -11.20 -13.32
N LEU A 633 27.35 -11.79 -12.19
CA LEU A 633 26.43 -12.17 -11.13
C LEU A 633 26.80 -11.37 -9.87
N PHE A 634 25.88 -10.55 -9.40
CA PHE A 634 26.03 -9.71 -8.22
C PHE A 634 25.20 -10.29 -7.09
N VAL A 635 25.84 -10.53 -5.94
CA VAL A 635 25.16 -11.10 -4.78
C VAL A 635 25.04 -10.07 -3.66
N ARG A 636 23.84 -9.97 -3.09
CA ARG A 636 23.53 -9.09 -1.96
C ARG A 636 22.73 -9.86 -0.92
N THR A 637 23.02 -9.64 0.35
CA THR A 637 22.21 -10.16 1.46
C THR A 637 21.49 -9.03 2.19
N VAL A 638 20.27 -9.28 2.68
CA VAL A 638 19.40 -8.30 3.33
C VAL A 638 18.79 -8.91 4.59
N LYS A 639 19.13 -8.35 5.75
CA LYS A 639 18.53 -8.71 7.05
C LYS A 639 17.35 -7.85 7.41
#